data_AF-A0A9E0KMW5-F1
#
_entry.id   AF-A0A9E0KMW5-F1
#
_cell.length_a   1.000
_cell.length_b   1.000
_cell.length_c   1.000
_cell.angle_alpha   90.00
_cell.angle_beta   90.00
_cell.angle_gamma   90.00
#
_symmetry.space_group_name_H-M   'P 1'
#
loop_
_entity.id
_entity.type
_entity.pdbx_description
1 polymer ?
#
loop_
_entity_poly.entity_id
_entity_poly.type
_entity_poly.pdbx_seq_one_letter_code
_entity_poly.pdbx_strand_id
1 'polypeptide(L)'
;MKNMDNENKAGQISRRQFLQGSAAIVGGVALGRILPVIAAPPLRPMQKPSVISVMDPVFGAKGDGATNDRDAFQAAIDAAVKAEVPLYVPRPPQFYRIGLDPNHDRLLVPGDLAIMGDGRLTTTLRFTVSTTTSGKNYFAFFVPGGVDFHIANLRLEEDLHQPVEQFEFMGIFLQPSKADNICVVESVDIDGFTHCLYSPSSGDDSSDGELFLTVRDCDLHPWWTFCIGLWTVAGGHKRLHIYDSYLHDNQNGHLVYTHPHNSVYVENTRFDGASSWAFHFQGTEVAGNPEYQRFVGCWFGPRNSRALITQDREAVAIQVEVYNCIFEAAPAIQIRSDIIIDGCYFTSAKGLSSTSGYVAAYSNSPWRATLRNCIFAPKSNALPQVDLRLESIGVDIENCQFYNQGTGTILSLGTGGSNRYTVKDCLFYNRADNASYSISVEIDNGQALIERCRFIGRTTGDRGVFLCGSKDGGPSAESFLQVDNCTFQDISGGTLFHVMQPTNPGWSGRIVGSNNRINNFLSGKPLLVAESPVPIIGRLTPISGWAPTPVPAGPTLVVSSNYDSFDILGTADVANIHWWTADGLSNTIFTGAITLVATVSFSLVTGGNILLAGGASRRDVPAAGSVRLVYDPAQGYWSEG
;
A
#
# COMPACT_ATOMS: atom_id res chain seq x y z
N MET A 1 6.52 51.91 -36.59
CA MET A 1 6.47 52.72 -35.34
C MET A 1 5.01 53.01 -35.02
N LYS A 2 4.58 52.55 -33.83
CA LYS A 2 3.34 52.82 -33.07
C LYS A 2 1.94 52.52 -33.65
N ASN A 3 1.24 51.73 -32.83
CA ASN A 3 -0.17 51.74 -32.41
C ASN A 3 -1.27 51.30 -33.39
N MET A 4 -1.83 50.13 -33.12
CA MET A 4 -3.18 49.80 -32.59
C MET A 4 -3.18 48.25 -32.54
N ASP A 5 -3.51 47.58 -31.45
CA ASP A 5 -4.89 47.24 -31.12
C ASP A 5 -5.06 46.98 -29.62
N ASN A 6 -6.13 47.57 -29.10
CA ASN A 6 -6.64 47.39 -27.76
C ASN A 6 -8.14 47.17 -27.96
N GLU A 7 -8.57 45.95 -28.30
CA GLU A 7 -9.97 45.55 -28.39
C GLU A 7 -10.09 44.03 -28.14
N ASN A 8 -11.10 43.65 -27.34
CA ASN A 8 -11.50 42.31 -26.90
C ASN A 8 -10.77 41.68 -25.69
N LYS A 9 -10.95 42.30 -24.52
CA LYS A 9 -11.01 41.60 -23.23
C LYS A 9 -12.19 42.13 -22.42
N ALA A 10 -13.36 41.53 -22.63
CA ALA A 10 -14.53 41.73 -21.79
C ALA A 10 -15.15 40.35 -21.49
N GLY A 11 -15.25 40.02 -20.20
CA GLY A 11 -16.09 38.93 -19.68
C GLY A 11 -15.56 37.50 -19.83
N GLN A 12 -14.47 37.15 -19.15
CA GLN A 12 -14.29 35.76 -18.70
C GLN A 12 -14.67 35.74 -17.22
N ILE A 13 -15.40 34.71 -16.77
CA ILE A 13 -15.54 34.44 -15.33
C ILE A 13 -14.11 34.28 -14.81
N SER A 14 -13.66 35.23 -13.97
CA SER A 14 -12.29 35.17 -13.50
C SER A 14 -12.13 33.90 -12.65
N ARG A 15 -11.00 33.19 -12.81
CA ARG A 15 -10.62 32.01 -11.99
C ARG A 15 -10.84 32.24 -10.49
N ARG A 16 -10.79 33.50 -10.05
CA ARG A 16 -11.04 33.96 -8.68
C ARG A 16 -12.53 33.97 -8.29
N GLN A 17 -13.44 34.31 -9.20
CA GLN A 17 -14.90 34.25 -8.98
C GLN A 17 -15.42 32.79 -8.99
N PHE A 18 -14.86 31.94 -9.85
CA PHE A 18 -15.12 30.49 -9.83
C PHE A 18 -14.78 29.88 -8.46
N LEU A 19 -13.59 30.21 -7.92
CA LEU A 19 -13.14 29.74 -6.60
C LEU A 19 -13.85 30.42 -5.40
N GLN A 20 -14.36 31.65 -5.55
CA GLN A 20 -15.06 32.37 -4.48
C GLN A 20 -16.51 31.92 -4.29
N GLY A 21 -17.16 31.39 -5.34
CA GLY A 21 -18.47 30.73 -5.22
C GLY A 21 -18.44 29.49 -4.30
N SER A 22 -17.30 28.78 -4.28
CA SER A 22 -17.08 27.58 -3.46
C SER A 22 -16.84 27.85 -1.97
N ALA A 23 -16.47 29.08 -1.58
CA ALA A 23 -16.03 29.39 -0.21
C ALA A 23 -17.14 29.96 0.71
N ALA A 24 -18.32 30.28 0.18
CA ALA A 24 -19.29 31.11 0.90
C ALA A 24 -20.29 30.36 1.81
N ILE A 25 -20.26 29.02 1.88
CA ILE A 25 -21.20 28.25 2.72
C ILE A 25 -20.46 27.15 3.49
N VAL A 26 -19.52 27.54 4.38
CA VAL A 26 -19.03 26.67 5.44
C VAL A 26 -19.13 27.41 6.77
N GLY A 27 -20.24 27.19 7.48
CA GLY A 27 -20.51 27.76 8.79
C GLY A 27 -20.63 26.69 9.87
N GLY A 28 -19.57 26.57 10.69
CA GLY A 28 -19.55 25.89 12.02
C GLY A 28 -19.42 24.37 11.96
N VAL A 29 -18.46 23.69 12.61
CA VAL A 29 -17.84 23.95 13.93
C VAL A 29 -16.36 23.49 13.97
N ALA A 30 -15.55 24.38 14.57
CA ALA A 30 -14.18 24.30 15.10
C ALA A 30 -13.71 22.97 15.74
N LEU A 31 -12.41 22.70 15.96
CA LEU A 31 -11.11 23.07 15.39
C LEU A 31 -10.07 22.34 16.25
N GLY A 32 -8.93 22.00 15.65
CA GLY A 32 -7.66 21.84 16.34
C GLY A 32 -6.56 21.61 15.32
N ARG A 33 -6.10 22.64 14.60
CA ARG A 33 -4.93 23.45 15.00
C ARG A 33 -4.79 24.69 14.09
N ILE A 34 -4.08 25.68 14.62
CA ILE A 34 -4.03 27.10 14.24
C ILE A 34 -3.18 27.35 12.99
N LEU A 35 -3.70 28.12 12.03
CA LEU A 35 -2.95 28.87 11.00
C LEU A 35 -3.41 30.34 11.00
N PRO A 36 -2.56 31.31 10.62
CA PRO A 36 -2.79 32.73 10.87
C PRO A 36 -3.89 33.29 9.96
N VAL A 37 -4.86 33.94 10.58
CA VAL A 37 -5.97 34.65 9.93
C VAL A 37 -5.46 35.98 9.37
N ILE A 38 -5.44 36.11 8.04
CA ILE A 38 -5.38 37.43 7.39
C ILE A 38 -6.80 37.99 7.41
N ALA A 39 -6.98 39.11 8.12
CA ALA A 39 -8.28 39.78 8.24
C ALA A 39 -8.83 40.19 6.86
N ALA A 40 -10.07 39.80 6.57
CA ALA A 40 -10.78 40.20 5.37
C ALA A 40 -11.14 41.70 5.43
N PRO A 41 -10.92 42.49 4.36
CA PRO A 41 -11.42 43.85 4.27
C PRO A 41 -12.96 43.88 4.21
N PRO A 42 -13.61 44.98 4.62
CA PRO A 42 -15.07 45.04 4.72
C PRO A 42 -15.73 44.86 3.34
N LEU A 43 -16.66 43.91 3.28
CA LEU A 43 -17.47 43.60 2.11
C LEU A 43 -18.34 44.80 1.74
N ARG A 44 -18.16 45.34 0.53
CA ARG A 44 -19.23 46.09 -0.14
C ARG A 44 -20.43 45.16 -0.32
N PRO A 45 -21.68 45.64 -0.24
CA PRO A 45 -22.84 44.80 -0.48
C PRO A 45 -22.80 44.32 -1.94
N MET A 46 -22.45 43.04 -2.14
CA MET A 46 -22.57 42.37 -3.43
C MET A 46 -24.06 42.25 -3.77
N GLN A 47 -24.43 42.72 -4.96
CA GLN A 47 -25.70 42.36 -5.58
C GLN A 47 -25.84 40.84 -5.57
N LYS A 48 -27.01 40.34 -5.17
CA LYS A 48 -27.39 38.93 -5.23
C LYS A 48 -27.06 38.43 -6.64
N PRO A 49 -26.18 37.42 -6.83
CA PRO A 49 -25.92 36.93 -8.17
C PRO A 49 -27.24 36.50 -8.80
N SER A 50 -27.52 37.01 -9.99
CA SER A 50 -28.62 36.55 -10.84
C SER A 50 -28.38 35.08 -11.12
N VAL A 51 -29.33 34.22 -10.76
CA VAL A 51 -29.32 32.78 -11.07
C VAL A 51 -30.50 32.49 -11.98
N ILE A 52 -30.37 31.48 -12.84
CA ILE A 52 -31.49 30.96 -13.64
C ILE A 52 -32.01 29.71 -12.94
N SER A 53 -33.32 29.62 -12.69
CA SER A 53 -33.92 28.42 -12.12
C SER A 53 -34.59 27.57 -13.17
N VAL A 54 -34.41 26.25 -13.12
CA VAL A 54 -35.15 25.31 -13.98
C VAL A 54 -36.68 25.41 -13.81
N MET A 55 -37.15 25.88 -12.65
CA MET A 55 -38.57 26.08 -12.35
C MET A 55 -39.11 27.45 -12.77
N ASP A 56 -38.26 28.37 -13.27
CA ASP A 56 -38.76 29.67 -13.71
C ASP A 56 -39.85 29.47 -14.79
N PRO A 57 -40.92 30.29 -14.81
CA PRO A 57 -42.07 30.07 -15.68
C PRO A 57 -41.75 29.95 -17.18
N VAL A 58 -40.60 30.48 -17.60
CA VAL A 58 -40.12 30.40 -19.00
C VAL A 58 -39.57 29.01 -19.37
N PHE A 59 -39.07 28.24 -18.39
CA PHE A 59 -38.55 26.88 -18.61
C PHE A 59 -39.53 25.81 -18.12
N GLY A 60 -40.14 26.03 -16.95
CA GLY A 60 -41.30 25.27 -16.50
C GLY A 60 -41.05 23.83 -16.04
N ALA A 61 -39.85 23.48 -15.57
CA ALA A 61 -39.61 22.16 -14.99
C ALA A 61 -40.51 21.93 -13.77
N LYS A 62 -41.10 20.73 -13.65
CA LYS A 62 -42.11 20.45 -12.63
C LYS A 62 -41.57 19.68 -11.43
N GLY A 63 -40.68 18.71 -11.64
CA GLY A 63 -40.16 17.89 -10.54
C GLY A 63 -41.23 17.01 -9.88
N ASP A 64 -42.31 16.69 -10.60
CA ASP A 64 -43.45 15.91 -10.09
C ASP A 64 -43.26 14.39 -10.23
N GLY A 65 -42.10 13.95 -10.73
CA GLY A 65 -41.74 12.55 -10.97
C GLY A 65 -42.39 11.92 -12.22
N ALA A 66 -43.34 12.60 -12.87
CA ALA A 66 -44.08 12.07 -14.01
C ALA A 66 -43.76 12.83 -15.31
N THR A 67 -43.76 14.16 -15.24
CA THR A 67 -43.45 15.07 -16.33
C THR A 67 -42.01 14.86 -16.79
N ASN A 68 -41.80 14.68 -18.09
CA ASN A 68 -40.45 14.68 -18.63
C ASN A 68 -39.93 16.13 -18.66
N ASP A 69 -39.04 16.47 -17.73
CA ASP A 69 -38.46 17.80 -17.55
C ASP A 69 -37.24 18.05 -18.45
N ARG A 70 -36.86 17.10 -19.33
CA ARG A 70 -35.64 17.17 -20.15
C ARG A 70 -35.50 18.48 -20.93
N ASP A 71 -36.54 18.88 -21.66
CA ASP A 71 -36.48 20.08 -22.52
C ASP A 71 -36.45 21.37 -21.69
N ALA A 72 -37.12 21.39 -20.53
CA ALA A 72 -37.06 22.49 -19.58
C ALA A 72 -35.63 22.65 -19.04
N PHE A 73 -34.97 21.54 -18.70
CA PHE A 73 -33.56 21.54 -18.27
C PHE A 73 -32.64 22.00 -19.39
N GLN A 74 -32.78 21.49 -20.61
CA GLN A 74 -31.93 21.91 -21.73
C GLN A 74 -32.07 23.42 -22.00
N ALA A 75 -33.30 23.93 -22.04
CA ALA A 75 -33.55 25.36 -22.26
C ALA A 75 -32.97 26.24 -21.14
N ALA A 76 -33.05 25.78 -19.89
CA ALA A 76 -32.47 26.49 -18.74
C ALA A 76 -30.94 26.46 -18.76
N ILE A 77 -30.33 25.34 -19.17
CA ILE A 77 -28.88 25.21 -19.39
C ILE A 77 -28.43 26.21 -20.46
N ASP A 78 -29.07 26.21 -21.63
CA ASP A 78 -28.72 27.10 -22.73
C ASP A 78 -28.81 28.58 -22.32
N ALA A 79 -29.83 28.92 -21.53
CA ALA A 79 -30.02 30.27 -21.00
C ALA A 79 -28.96 30.64 -19.94
N ALA A 80 -28.62 29.73 -19.03
CA ALA A 80 -27.61 29.92 -17.99
C ALA A 80 -26.22 30.14 -18.60
N VAL A 81 -25.83 29.31 -19.56
CA VAL A 81 -24.58 29.46 -20.32
C VAL A 81 -24.56 30.79 -21.06
N LYS A 82 -25.61 31.13 -21.80
CA LYS A 82 -25.70 32.39 -22.55
C LYS A 82 -25.62 33.63 -21.66
N ALA A 83 -26.16 33.55 -20.45
CA ALA A 83 -26.16 34.65 -19.49
C ALA A 83 -24.92 34.64 -18.58
N GLU A 84 -24.05 33.64 -18.68
CA GLU A 84 -22.86 33.44 -17.84
C GLU A 84 -23.20 33.44 -16.33
N VAL A 85 -24.30 32.77 -15.97
CA VAL A 85 -24.78 32.66 -14.58
C VAL A 85 -25.00 31.21 -14.18
N PRO A 86 -24.96 30.89 -12.87
CA PRO A 86 -25.28 29.55 -12.40
C PRO A 86 -26.73 29.15 -12.70
N LEU A 87 -26.91 27.86 -12.98
CA LEU A 87 -28.19 27.17 -13.02
C LEU A 87 -28.55 26.67 -11.61
N TYR A 88 -29.72 27.08 -11.11
CA TYR A 88 -30.26 26.64 -9.83
C TYR A 88 -31.35 25.59 -10.02
N VAL A 89 -31.21 24.48 -9.30
CA VAL A 89 -32.11 23.32 -9.30
C VAL A 89 -32.75 23.20 -7.92
N PRO A 90 -33.91 23.87 -7.69
CA PRO A 90 -34.55 23.82 -6.39
C PRO A 90 -35.02 22.40 -6.04
N ARG A 91 -35.32 22.16 -4.76
CA ARG A 91 -35.93 20.92 -4.30
C ARG A 91 -37.24 20.65 -5.06
N PRO A 92 -37.35 19.52 -5.79
CA PRO A 92 -38.59 19.14 -6.45
C PRO A 92 -39.63 18.62 -5.43
N PRO A 93 -40.94 18.66 -5.77
CA PRO A 93 -41.98 17.98 -4.99
C PRO A 93 -41.74 16.47 -4.84
N GLN A 94 -41.16 15.83 -5.86
CA GLN A 94 -40.73 14.43 -5.83
C GLN A 94 -39.29 14.30 -6.36
N PHE A 95 -39.12 14.35 -7.68
CA PHE A 95 -37.83 14.36 -8.39
C PHE A 95 -38.05 14.90 -9.81
N TYR A 96 -37.00 15.43 -10.44
CA TYR A 96 -37.04 15.81 -11.85
C TYR A 96 -36.82 14.58 -12.71
N ARG A 97 -37.78 14.23 -13.55
CA ARG A 97 -37.64 13.10 -14.48
C ARG A 97 -37.06 13.60 -15.78
N ILE A 98 -35.87 13.11 -16.16
CA ILE A 98 -35.18 13.44 -17.40
C ILE A 98 -35.26 12.22 -18.34
N GLY A 99 -36.20 12.23 -19.26
CA GLY A 99 -36.37 11.19 -20.27
C GLY A 99 -35.53 11.46 -21.50
N LEU A 100 -34.61 10.55 -21.81
CA LEU A 100 -33.76 10.54 -23.00
C LEU A 100 -34.30 9.55 -24.05
N ASP A 101 -33.97 9.81 -25.31
CA ASP A 101 -34.36 8.99 -26.47
C ASP A 101 -33.27 9.06 -27.56
N PRO A 102 -33.35 8.26 -28.64
CA PRO A 102 -32.30 8.24 -29.68
C PRO A 102 -32.01 9.57 -30.40
N ASN A 103 -32.91 10.56 -30.33
CA ASN A 103 -32.76 11.91 -30.87
C ASN A 103 -32.33 12.92 -29.79
N HIS A 104 -32.57 12.61 -28.51
CA HIS A 104 -32.24 13.40 -27.35
C HIS A 104 -31.44 12.55 -26.36
N ASP A 105 -30.22 12.20 -26.74
CA ASP A 105 -29.36 11.26 -26.01
C ASP A 105 -28.59 11.90 -24.83
N ARG A 106 -28.76 13.21 -24.61
CA ARG A 106 -28.05 13.98 -23.58
C ARG A 106 -28.75 15.26 -23.11
N LEU A 107 -28.33 15.76 -21.94
CA LEU A 107 -28.30 17.20 -21.65
C LEU A 107 -26.92 17.75 -22.07
N LEU A 108 -26.90 18.64 -23.04
CA LEU A 108 -25.68 19.28 -23.55
C LEU A 108 -25.35 20.50 -22.71
N VAL A 109 -24.09 20.63 -22.27
CA VAL A 109 -23.55 21.83 -21.61
C VAL A 109 -22.67 22.57 -22.62
N PRO A 110 -23.21 23.52 -23.42
CA PRO A 110 -22.50 24.07 -24.57
C PRO A 110 -21.39 25.09 -24.24
N GLY A 111 -21.21 25.43 -22.97
CA GLY A 111 -20.22 26.39 -22.47
C GLY A 111 -20.17 26.37 -20.95
N ASP A 112 -19.31 27.22 -20.36
CA ASP A 112 -19.02 27.19 -18.93
C ASP A 112 -20.29 27.26 -18.08
N LEU A 113 -20.43 26.33 -17.12
CA LEU A 113 -21.66 26.21 -16.35
C LEU A 113 -21.41 25.71 -14.92
N ALA A 114 -22.10 26.36 -13.98
CA ALA A 114 -22.28 25.86 -12.62
C ALA A 114 -23.74 25.46 -12.39
N ILE A 115 -23.98 24.22 -11.94
CA ILE A 115 -25.30 23.69 -11.57
C ILE A 115 -25.35 23.48 -10.06
N MET A 116 -26.34 24.07 -9.38
CA MET A 116 -26.46 24.06 -7.92
C MET A 116 -27.84 23.55 -7.50
N GLY A 117 -27.88 22.44 -6.75
CA GLY A 117 -29.09 21.97 -6.08
C GLY A 117 -29.26 22.49 -4.64
N ASP A 118 -30.36 22.11 -4.00
CA ASP A 118 -30.62 22.41 -2.57
C ASP A 118 -29.95 21.40 -1.60
N GLY A 119 -29.44 20.28 -2.11
CA GLY A 119 -28.78 19.24 -1.34
C GLY A 119 -28.89 17.85 -1.98
N ARG A 120 -27.85 17.01 -1.85
CA ARG A 120 -27.80 15.66 -2.43
C ARG A 120 -28.92 14.71 -2.00
N LEU A 121 -29.50 14.93 -0.81
CA LEU A 121 -30.64 14.13 -0.31
C LEU A 121 -32.01 14.76 -0.64
N THR A 122 -32.05 15.95 -1.22
CA THR A 122 -33.28 16.74 -1.41
C THR A 122 -33.54 17.16 -2.84
N THR A 123 -32.51 17.23 -3.68
CA THR A 123 -32.62 17.57 -5.11
C THR A 123 -32.18 16.37 -5.94
N THR A 124 -33.13 15.68 -6.57
CA THR A 124 -32.85 14.49 -7.39
C THR A 124 -33.25 14.72 -8.85
N LEU A 125 -32.32 14.42 -9.76
CA LEU A 125 -32.57 14.23 -11.19
C LEU A 125 -32.53 12.74 -11.47
N ARG A 126 -33.67 12.18 -11.89
CA ARG A 126 -33.78 10.78 -12.29
C ARG A 126 -33.83 10.67 -13.80
N PHE A 127 -32.86 9.99 -14.37
CA PHE A 127 -32.73 9.79 -15.80
C PHE A 127 -33.35 8.47 -16.23
N THR A 128 -34.04 8.49 -17.36
CA THR A 128 -34.62 7.29 -17.98
C THR A 128 -34.34 7.30 -19.47
N VAL A 129 -34.07 6.14 -20.06
CA VAL A 129 -33.87 6.01 -21.51
C VAL A 129 -35.02 5.21 -22.11
N SER A 130 -35.78 5.81 -23.04
CA SER A 130 -36.87 5.15 -23.74
C SER A 130 -36.42 4.71 -25.13
N THR A 131 -35.73 3.57 -25.21
CA THR A 131 -35.22 3.05 -26.51
C THR A 131 -35.24 1.53 -26.59
N THR A 132 -35.45 1.01 -27.79
CA THR A 132 -35.16 -0.39 -28.16
C THR A 132 -33.88 -0.51 -28.99
N THR A 133 -33.21 0.61 -29.30
CA THR A 133 -31.97 0.62 -30.07
C THR A 133 -30.81 0.12 -29.22
N SER A 134 -30.10 -0.91 -29.70
CA SER A 134 -28.90 -1.44 -29.06
C SER A 134 -27.62 -0.74 -29.53
N GLY A 135 -26.59 -0.68 -28.68
CA GLY A 135 -25.25 -0.20 -29.01
C GLY A 135 -25.08 1.32 -29.08
N LYS A 136 -26.00 2.10 -28.48
CA LYS A 136 -25.86 3.55 -28.33
C LYS A 136 -25.23 3.92 -26.99
N ASN A 137 -24.70 5.14 -26.90
CA ASN A 137 -24.26 5.75 -25.65
C ASN A 137 -25.21 6.89 -25.28
N TYR A 138 -25.58 6.96 -24.01
CA TYR A 138 -26.38 8.04 -23.43
C TYR A 138 -25.58 8.77 -22.35
N PHE A 139 -25.88 10.04 -22.14
CA PHE A 139 -25.16 10.88 -21.21
C PHE A 139 -26.16 11.69 -20.38
N ALA A 140 -26.09 11.65 -19.05
CA ALA A 140 -26.93 12.52 -18.25
C ALA A 140 -26.51 13.96 -18.50
N PHE A 141 -25.21 14.25 -18.35
CA PHE A 141 -24.58 15.47 -18.83
C PHE A 141 -23.45 15.16 -19.81
N PHE A 142 -23.48 15.83 -20.97
CA PHE A 142 -22.37 15.86 -21.92
C PHE A 142 -21.70 17.22 -21.87
N VAL A 143 -20.43 17.23 -21.45
CA VAL A 143 -19.59 18.44 -21.37
C VAL A 143 -18.55 18.36 -22.50
N PRO A 144 -18.67 19.21 -23.54
CA PRO A 144 -17.66 19.35 -24.58
C PRO A 144 -16.29 19.72 -24.00
N GLY A 145 -15.22 19.37 -24.71
CA GLY A 145 -13.88 19.71 -24.25
C GLY A 145 -13.61 21.21 -24.30
N GLY A 146 -12.80 21.71 -23.36
CA GLY A 146 -12.55 23.15 -23.20
C GLY A 146 -13.61 23.90 -22.41
N VAL A 147 -14.63 23.21 -21.88
CA VAL A 147 -15.70 23.80 -21.05
C VAL A 147 -15.43 23.55 -19.57
N ASP A 148 -15.45 24.62 -18.78
CA ASP A 148 -15.41 24.55 -17.32
C ASP A 148 -16.78 24.17 -16.76
N PHE A 149 -16.83 23.11 -15.96
CA PHE A 149 -18.09 22.57 -15.43
C PHE A 149 -18.04 22.40 -13.92
N HIS A 150 -19.09 22.82 -13.24
CA HIS A 150 -19.27 22.60 -11.81
C HIS A 150 -20.69 22.11 -11.55
N ILE A 151 -20.83 21.00 -10.82
CA ILE A 151 -22.12 20.52 -10.34
C ILE A 151 -22.05 20.23 -8.84
N ALA A 152 -23.04 20.71 -8.09
CA ALA A 152 -23.05 20.53 -6.65
C ALA A 152 -24.45 20.37 -6.04
N ASN A 153 -24.48 19.75 -4.86
CA ASN A 153 -25.64 19.67 -3.95
C ASN A 153 -26.88 19.02 -4.58
N LEU A 154 -26.72 17.91 -5.29
CA LEU A 154 -27.83 17.18 -5.90
C LEU A 154 -27.53 15.69 -6.07
N ARG A 155 -28.52 14.92 -6.49
CA ARG A 155 -28.39 13.50 -6.83
C ARG A 155 -28.72 13.27 -8.29
N LEU A 156 -27.86 12.52 -8.97
CA LEU A 156 -28.08 11.95 -10.29
C LEU A 156 -28.40 10.48 -10.11
N GLU A 157 -29.50 10.02 -10.68
CA GLU A 157 -29.94 8.63 -10.54
C GLU A 157 -30.39 8.07 -11.89
N GLU A 158 -29.97 6.85 -12.19
CA GLU A 158 -30.49 5.99 -13.27
C GLU A 158 -31.13 4.78 -12.61
N ASP A 159 -32.36 4.40 -12.99
CA ASP A 159 -33.13 3.37 -12.28
C ASP A 159 -33.48 2.13 -13.10
N LEU A 160 -33.26 2.15 -14.44
CA LEU A 160 -33.65 1.05 -15.31
C LEU A 160 -32.55 -0.01 -15.40
N HIS A 161 -31.28 0.33 -15.17
CA HIS A 161 -30.15 -0.59 -15.13
C HIS A 161 -30.11 -1.53 -16.35
N GLN A 162 -30.35 -0.98 -17.54
CA GLN A 162 -30.37 -1.80 -18.75
C GLN A 162 -29.02 -2.49 -18.95
N PRO A 163 -29.01 -3.71 -19.52
CA PRO A 163 -27.77 -4.41 -19.83
C PRO A 163 -26.89 -3.57 -20.77
N VAL A 164 -25.57 -3.61 -20.58
CA VAL A 164 -24.64 -2.80 -21.40
C VAL A 164 -24.63 -3.20 -22.88
N GLU A 165 -25.08 -4.41 -23.21
CA GLU A 165 -25.31 -4.84 -24.59
C GLU A 165 -26.43 -4.03 -25.26
N GLN A 166 -27.34 -3.46 -24.47
CA GLN A 166 -28.35 -2.53 -24.95
C GLN A 166 -27.77 -1.13 -25.11
N PHE A 167 -27.21 -0.53 -24.06
CA PHE A 167 -26.49 0.75 -24.16
C PHE A 167 -25.60 1.00 -22.95
N GLU A 168 -24.61 1.87 -23.12
CA GLU A 168 -23.88 2.46 -22.00
C GLU A 168 -24.53 3.80 -21.63
N PHE A 169 -24.65 4.06 -20.33
CA PHE A 169 -25.17 5.32 -19.81
C PHE A 169 -24.18 5.94 -18.82
N MET A 170 -23.61 7.09 -19.19
CA MET A 170 -22.68 7.83 -18.34
C MET A 170 -23.41 8.95 -17.58
N GLY A 171 -23.09 9.12 -16.30
CA GLY A 171 -23.59 10.23 -15.48
C GLY A 171 -23.08 11.58 -16.00
N ILE A 172 -21.76 11.74 -15.99
CA ILE A 172 -21.10 12.93 -16.54
C ILE A 172 -20.02 12.48 -17.53
N PHE A 173 -20.21 12.85 -18.78
CA PHE A 173 -19.25 12.63 -19.86
C PHE A 173 -18.44 13.89 -20.10
N LEU A 174 -17.11 13.78 -19.94
CA LEU A 174 -16.15 14.86 -20.11
C LEU A 174 -15.36 14.61 -21.40
N GLN A 175 -15.76 15.29 -22.48
CA GLN A 175 -15.12 15.11 -23.79
C GLN A 175 -13.68 15.66 -23.77
N PRO A 176 -12.67 14.89 -24.19
CA PRO A 176 -11.31 15.39 -24.33
C PRO A 176 -11.19 16.42 -25.46
N SER A 177 -10.26 17.37 -25.33
CA SER A 177 -9.92 18.34 -26.40
C SER A 177 -8.49 18.86 -26.26
N LYS A 178 -8.10 19.81 -27.12
CA LYS A 178 -6.86 20.58 -27.03
C LYS A 178 -6.84 21.61 -25.90
N ALA A 179 -8.02 22.08 -25.51
CA ALA A 179 -8.14 23.12 -24.49
C ALA A 179 -8.14 22.48 -23.11
N ASP A 180 -7.43 23.11 -22.18
CA ASP A 180 -7.52 22.75 -20.77
C ASP A 180 -8.91 23.10 -20.23
N ASN A 181 -9.42 22.27 -19.33
CA ASN A 181 -10.69 22.55 -18.67
C ASN A 181 -10.77 21.94 -17.27
N ILE A 182 -11.59 22.57 -16.43
CA ILE A 182 -11.80 22.21 -15.03
C ILE A 182 -13.19 21.61 -14.87
N CYS A 183 -13.28 20.49 -14.16
CA CYS A 183 -14.53 19.89 -13.73
C CYS A 183 -14.54 19.74 -12.21
N VAL A 184 -15.58 20.25 -11.54
CA VAL A 184 -15.78 20.11 -10.10
C VAL A 184 -17.12 19.41 -9.85
N VAL A 185 -17.08 18.32 -9.08
CA VAL A 185 -18.26 17.58 -8.62
C VAL A 185 -18.23 17.58 -7.11
N GLU A 186 -19.18 18.27 -6.47
CA GLU A 186 -19.12 18.58 -5.03
C GLU A 186 -20.44 18.27 -4.32
N SER A 187 -20.42 17.41 -3.31
CA SER A 187 -21.62 17.02 -2.56
C SER A 187 -22.71 16.50 -3.51
N VAL A 188 -22.33 15.58 -4.40
CA VAL A 188 -23.22 14.95 -5.39
C VAL A 188 -23.23 13.44 -5.21
N ASP A 189 -24.43 12.87 -5.17
CA ASP A 189 -24.63 11.42 -5.26
C ASP A 189 -24.86 11.04 -6.73
N ILE A 190 -24.10 10.09 -7.29
CA ILE A 190 -24.27 9.61 -8.67
C ILE A 190 -24.46 8.09 -8.63
N ASP A 191 -25.67 7.64 -8.94
CA ASP A 191 -26.13 6.27 -8.74
C ASP A 191 -26.73 5.64 -10.01
N GLY A 192 -26.46 4.35 -10.23
CA GLY A 192 -27.12 3.52 -11.25
C GLY A 192 -26.56 3.62 -12.68
N PHE A 193 -25.60 4.50 -12.94
CA PHE A 193 -25.01 4.65 -14.28
C PHE A 193 -24.04 3.50 -14.62
N THR A 194 -23.83 3.23 -15.92
CA THR A 194 -22.73 2.36 -16.37
C THR A 194 -21.38 2.91 -15.89
N HIS A 195 -21.23 4.24 -16.00
CA HIS A 195 -20.11 5.00 -15.48
C HIS A 195 -20.61 6.27 -14.78
N CYS A 196 -20.17 6.58 -13.57
CA CYS A 196 -20.57 7.83 -12.93
C CYS A 196 -19.89 9.03 -13.61
N LEU A 197 -18.56 9.03 -13.65
CA LEU A 197 -17.72 10.06 -14.29
C LEU A 197 -16.82 9.40 -15.35
N TYR A 198 -16.88 9.87 -16.59
CA TYR A 198 -16.16 9.24 -17.69
C TYR A 198 -15.49 10.26 -18.61
N SER A 199 -14.22 10.04 -18.91
CA SER A 199 -13.48 10.81 -19.92
C SER A 199 -12.61 9.88 -20.76
N PRO A 200 -12.93 9.66 -22.04
CA PRO A 200 -12.17 8.78 -22.93
C PRO A 200 -10.80 9.36 -23.29
N SER A 201 -10.01 8.62 -24.08
CA SER A 201 -8.75 9.10 -24.64
C SER A 201 -9.00 9.97 -25.89
N SER A 202 -9.97 9.63 -26.73
CA SER A 202 -10.24 10.33 -27.99
C SER A 202 -11.51 11.20 -27.92
N GLY A 203 -11.44 12.39 -28.53
CA GLY A 203 -12.56 13.30 -28.79
C GLY A 203 -12.60 13.78 -30.26
N ASP A 204 -13.28 14.89 -30.53
CA ASP A 204 -13.45 15.46 -31.89
C ASP A 204 -12.20 16.23 -32.38
N ASP A 205 -11.25 16.53 -31.49
CA ASP A 205 -9.96 17.19 -31.72
C ASP A 205 -8.78 16.39 -31.11
N SER A 206 -7.51 16.80 -31.32
CA SER A 206 -6.41 16.20 -30.55
C SER A 206 -6.68 16.37 -29.06
N SER A 207 -6.48 15.30 -28.30
CA SER A 207 -6.99 15.16 -26.93
C SER A 207 -5.90 15.42 -25.89
N ASP A 208 -4.99 16.35 -26.21
CA ASP A 208 -3.77 16.65 -25.47
C ASP A 208 -3.92 17.76 -24.42
N GLY A 209 -5.05 18.47 -24.38
CA GLY A 209 -5.38 19.43 -23.33
C GLY A 209 -5.60 18.77 -21.96
N GLU A 210 -5.35 19.53 -20.89
CA GLU A 210 -5.48 19.04 -19.52
C GLU A 210 -6.92 19.06 -19.02
N LEU A 211 -7.44 17.91 -18.59
CA LEU A 211 -8.63 17.84 -17.73
C LEU A 211 -8.20 17.87 -16.26
N PHE A 212 -8.66 18.86 -15.50
CA PHE A 212 -8.59 18.84 -14.04
C PHE A 212 -9.96 18.52 -13.44
N LEU A 213 -10.14 17.25 -13.03
CA LEU A 213 -11.31 16.76 -12.33
C LEU A 213 -11.10 16.77 -10.81
N THR A 214 -12.00 17.45 -10.08
CA THR A 214 -12.11 17.41 -8.62
C THR A 214 -13.43 16.79 -8.20
N VAL A 215 -13.37 15.81 -7.30
CA VAL A 215 -14.53 15.14 -6.68
C VAL A 215 -14.45 15.32 -5.17
N ARG A 216 -15.49 15.87 -4.55
CA ARG A 216 -15.47 16.21 -3.11
C ARG A 216 -16.80 15.89 -2.44
N ASP A 217 -16.77 15.22 -1.28
CA ASP A 217 -17.98 14.88 -0.51
C ASP A 217 -19.05 14.15 -1.36
N CYS A 218 -18.62 13.32 -2.30
CA CYS A 218 -19.50 12.60 -3.21
C CYS A 218 -19.77 11.18 -2.76
N ASP A 219 -20.90 10.63 -3.20
CA ASP A 219 -21.20 9.20 -3.15
C ASP A 219 -21.39 8.68 -4.59
N LEU A 220 -20.46 7.85 -5.07
CA LEU A 220 -20.44 7.36 -6.45
C LEU A 220 -20.65 5.85 -6.46
N HIS A 221 -21.79 5.43 -7.00
CA HIS A 221 -22.24 4.05 -7.08
C HIS A 221 -22.66 3.70 -8.52
N PRO A 222 -21.74 3.19 -9.36
CA PRO A 222 -22.11 2.73 -10.69
C PRO A 222 -22.89 1.42 -10.60
N TRP A 223 -23.84 1.24 -11.50
CA TRP A 223 -24.49 -0.05 -11.70
C TRP A 223 -23.52 -1.09 -12.29
N TRP A 224 -22.66 -0.66 -13.22
CA TRP A 224 -21.84 -1.60 -14.01
C TRP A 224 -20.34 -1.46 -13.80
N THR A 225 -19.70 -0.39 -14.32
CA THR A 225 -18.24 -0.42 -14.53
C THR A 225 -17.40 0.48 -13.62
N PHE A 226 -17.53 1.81 -13.72
CA PHE A 226 -16.57 2.75 -13.10
C PHE A 226 -17.30 3.84 -12.31
N CYS A 227 -16.83 4.14 -11.09
CA CYS A 227 -17.14 5.43 -10.47
C CYS A 227 -16.44 6.53 -11.29
N ILE A 228 -15.15 6.33 -11.59
CA ILE A 228 -14.34 7.27 -12.37
C ILE A 228 -13.50 6.52 -13.38
N GLY A 229 -13.68 6.83 -14.67
CA GLY A 229 -12.89 6.27 -15.75
C GLY A 229 -12.19 7.36 -16.57
N LEU A 230 -10.85 7.40 -16.52
CA LEU A 230 -10.02 8.37 -17.22
C LEU A 230 -9.01 7.70 -18.16
N TRP A 231 -9.29 7.75 -19.45
CA TRP A 231 -8.32 7.41 -20.50
C TRP A 231 -7.63 8.66 -20.99
N THR A 232 -6.39 8.57 -21.42
CA THR A 232 -5.60 9.75 -21.84
C THR A 232 -4.69 9.35 -23.01
N VAL A 233 -4.66 10.17 -24.05
CA VAL A 233 -3.79 9.94 -25.23
C VAL A 233 -2.33 10.20 -24.91
N ALA A 234 -1.44 9.61 -25.71
CA ALA A 234 -0.03 9.96 -25.72
C ALA A 234 0.19 11.48 -25.78
N GLY A 235 0.90 12.01 -24.78
CA GLY A 235 1.24 13.43 -24.67
C GLY A 235 0.17 14.29 -23.98
N GLY A 236 -1.03 13.77 -23.74
CA GLY A 236 -2.03 14.42 -22.91
C GLY A 236 -1.77 14.21 -21.41
N HIS A 237 -2.51 14.93 -20.57
CA HIS A 237 -2.41 14.84 -19.12
C HIS A 237 -3.78 15.05 -18.47
N LYS A 238 -4.10 14.29 -17.42
CA LYS A 238 -5.28 14.55 -16.58
C LYS A 238 -4.87 14.65 -15.12
N ARG A 239 -5.53 15.55 -14.40
CA ARG A 239 -5.46 15.67 -12.94
C ARG A 239 -6.75 15.17 -12.33
N LEU A 240 -6.63 14.22 -11.40
CA LEU A 240 -7.75 13.70 -10.62
C LEU A 240 -7.50 13.96 -9.15
N HIS A 241 -8.36 14.78 -8.55
CA HIS A 241 -8.38 15.01 -7.12
C HIS A 241 -9.68 14.47 -6.52
N ILE A 242 -9.58 13.66 -5.46
CA ILE A 242 -10.74 13.09 -4.76
C ILE A 242 -10.60 13.36 -3.26
N TYR A 243 -11.64 13.94 -2.64
CA TYR A 243 -11.66 14.32 -1.24
C TYR A 243 -12.94 13.83 -0.56
N ASP A 244 -12.82 13.29 0.65
CA ASP A 244 -13.95 13.04 1.57
C ASP A 244 -15.12 12.28 0.93
N SER A 245 -14.84 11.40 -0.04
CA SER A 245 -15.86 10.77 -0.88
C SER A 245 -15.99 9.27 -0.61
N TYR A 246 -17.11 8.70 -1.02
CA TYR A 246 -17.35 7.27 -1.02
C TYR A 246 -17.54 6.77 -2.46
N LEU A 247 -16.61 5.92 -2.91
CA LEU A 247 -16.69 5.25 -4.21
C LEU A 247 -16.95 3.78 -3.93
N HIS A 248 -18.07 3.25 -4.39
CA HIS A 248 -18.41 1.89 -4.01
C HIS A 248 -19.27 1.13 -4.99
N ASP A 249 -19.10 -0.19 -4.91
CA ASP A 249 -19.87 -1.22 -5.60
C ASP A 249 -19.83 -1.07 -7.14
N ASN A 250 -19.48 -2.15 -7.82
CA ASN A 250 -19.66 -2.28 -9.26
C ASN A 250 -19.83 -3.76 -9.60
N GLN A 251 -20.38 -4.04 -10.78
CA GLN A 251 -20.54 -5.42 -11.24
C GLN A 251 -19.37 -5.90 -12.09
N ASN A 252 -18.66 -4.98 -12.74
CA ASN A 252 -17.57 -5.28 -13.64
C ASN A 252 -16.48 -4.20 -13.57
N GLY A 253 -15.21 -4.55 -13.79
CA GLY A 253 -14.13 -3.56 -13.86
C GLY A 253 -13.71 -2.95 -12.51
N HIS A 254 -13.45 -1.64 -12.47
CA HIS A 254 -12.73 -0.97 -11.37
C HIS A 254 -13.57 0.16 -10.75
N LEU A 255 -13.35 0.55 -9.50
CA LEU A 255 -14.01 1.79 -9.02
C LEU A 255 -13.36 3.01 -9.67
N VAL A 256 -12.03 3.07 -9.70
CA VAL A 256 -11.26 4.08 -10.43
C VAL A 256 -10.29 3.44 -11.41
N TYR A 257 -10.38 3.88 -12.67
CA TYR A 257 -9.44 3.58 -13.73
C TYR A 257 -8.77 4.87 -14.20
N THR A 258 -7.44 4.89 -14.26
CA THR A 258 -6.69 6.00 -14.85
C THR A 258 -5.40 5.53 -15.54
N HIS A 259 -4.96 6.25 -16.57
CA HIS A 259 -3.66 6.02 -17.19
C HIS A 259 -2.49 6.41 -16.27
N PRO A 260 -1.33 5.72 -16.37
CA PRO A 260 -0.15 5.97 -15.53
C PRO A 260 0.42 7.38 -15.52
N HIS A 261 0.31 8.15 -16.61
CA HIS A 261 0.90 9.49 -16.68
C HIS A 261 0.02 10.59 -16.05
N ASN A 262 -1.17 10.24 -15.54
CA ASN A 262 -2.06 11.19 -14.89
C ASN A 262 -1.65 11.48 -13.45
N SER A 263 -1.83 12.73 -13.04
CA SER A 263 -1.57 13.17 -11.68
C SER A 263 -2.78 12.91 -10.79
N VAL A 264 -2.58 12.19 -9.69
CA VAL A 264 -3.65 11.70 -8.81
C VAL A 264 -3.40 12.12 -7.37
N TYR A 265 -4.39 12.77 -6.76
CA TYR A 265 -4.40 13.05 -5.33
C TYR A 265 -5.72 12.57 -4.72
N VAL A 266 -5.64 11.68 -3.73
CA VAL A 266 -6.80 11.14 -3.03
C VAL A 266 -6.62 11.34 -1.54
N GLU A 267 -7.60 11.95 -0.88
CA GLU A 267 -7.58 12.21 0.55
C GLU A 267 -8.91 11.83 1.20
N ASN A 268 -8.83 11.21 2.39
CA ASN A 268 -9.97 10.86 3.25
C ASN A 268 -11.12 10.15 2.53
N THR A 269 -10.80 9.34 1.51
CA THR A 269 -11.79 8.71 0.63
C THR A 269 -11.91 7.22 0.93
N ARG A 270 -13.14 6.72 0.86
CA ARG A 270 -13.46 5.30 1.04
C ARG A 270 -13.69 4.62 -0.31
N PHE A 271 -13.11 3.44 -0.47
CA PHE A 271 -13.34 2.54 -1.60
C PHE A 271 -13.84 1.18 -1.11
N ASP A 272 -14.96 0.68 -1.59
CA ASP A 272 -15.47 -0.63 -1.16
C ASP A 272 -16.33 -1.32 -2.23
N GLY A 273 -16.30 -2.64 -2.33
CA GLY A 273 -17.16 -3.37 -3.27
C GLY A 273 -16.67 -3.42 -4.72
N ALA A 274 -15.39 -3.15 -4.99
CA ALA A 274 -14.83 -3.30 -6.32
C ALA A 274 -14.79 -4.78 -6.78
N SER A 275 -15.39 -5.08 -7.92
CA SER A 275 -15.36 -6.39 -8.59
C SER A 275 -13.96 -6.79 -9.09
N SER A 276 -13.11 -5.83 -9.51
CA SER A 276 -11.70 -6.07 -9.87
C SER A 276 -10.71 -5.27 -9.01
N TRP A 277 -10.63 -3.95 -9.19
CA TRP A 277 -9.69 -3.08 -8.45
C TRP A 277 -10.44 -1.86 -7.91
N ALA A 278 -10.16 -1.47 -6.67
CA ALA A 278 -10.62 -0.17 -6.17
C ALA A 278 -9.92 0.97 -6.92
N PHE A 279 -8.61 0.85 -7.15
CA PHE A 279 -7.84 1.87 -7.88
C PHE A 279 -6.79 1.23 -8.80
N HIS A 280 -6.89 1.49 -10.10
CA HIS A 280 -6.01 0.91 -11.12
C HIS A 280 -5.34 1.99 -11.98
N PHE A 281 -4.01 2.07 -11.90
CA PHE A 281 -3.18 2.73 -12.91
C PHE A 281 -2.92 1.76 -14.08
N GLN A 282 -3.72 1.81 -15.15
CA GLN A 282 -3.58 0.89 -16.29
C GLN A 282 -3.32 1.63 -17.58
N GLY A 283 -2.41 1.13 -18.42
CA GLY A 283 -2.13 1.69 -19.74
C GLY A 283 -0.70 1.37 -20.17
N THR A 284 -0.46 1.32 -21.48
CA THR A 284 0.84 0.93 -22.08
C THR A 284 1.63 2.12 -22.66
N GLU A 285 1.13 3.36 -22.55
CA GLU A 285 1.70 4.50 -23.26
C GLU A 285 2.80 5.28 -22.52
N VAL A 286 3.76 5.74 -23.33
CA VAL A 286 5.17 6.03 -23.02
C VAL A 286 5.45 7.54 -22.80
N ALA A 287 4.45 8.41 -22.96
CA ALA A 287 4.64 9.87 -22.91
C ALA A 287 4.00 10.52 -21.68
N GLY A 288 4.72 11.47 -21.08
CA GLY A 288 4.27 12.21 -19.89
C GLY A 288 4.74 11.60 -18.57
N ASN A 289 5.09 12.45 -17.60
CA ASN A 289 5.33 12.07 -16.22
C ASN A 289 4.22 12.68 -15.37
N PRO A 290 3.60 11.91 -14.48
CA PRO A 290 2.71 12.49 -13.49
C PRO A 290 3.51 13.42 -12.57
N GLU A 291 2.88 14.48 -12.08
CA GLU A 291 3.47 15.38 -11.11
C GLU A 291 3.44 14.80 -9.69
N TYR A 292 2.38 14.05 -9.38
CA TYR A 292 2.18 13.37 -8.11
C TYR A 292 1.19 12.21 -8.26
N GLN A 293 1.36 11.17 -7.46
CA GLN A 293 0.40 10.07 -7.29
C GLN A 293 0.34 9.74 -5.79
N ARG A 294 -0.65 10.30 -5.10
CA ARG A 294 -0.73 10.30 -3.63
C ARG A 294 -2.08 9.85 -3.11
N PHE A 295 -2.05 9.01 -2.08
CA PHE A 295 -3.21 8.54 -1.31
C PHE A 295 -2.97 8.87 0.18
N VAL A 296 -3.88 9.60 0.81
CA VAL A 296 -3.75 10.06 2.20
C VAL A 296 -5.03 9.73 2.97
N GLY A 297 -4.93 9.04 4.12
CA GLY A 297 -6.09 8.81 4.99
C GLY A 297 -7.20 7.97 4.35
N CYS A 298 -6.91 7.21 3.29
CA CYS A 298 -7.91 6.47 2.54
C CYS A 298 -8.26 5.14 3.22
N TRP A 299 -9.50 4.67 3.02
CA TRP A 299 -9.94 3.36 3.47
C TRP A 299 -10.32 2.46 2.29
N PHE A 300 -9.59 1.38 2.11
CA PHE A 300 -9.89 0.32 1.16
C PHE A 300 -10.59 -0.83 1.88
N GLY A 301 -11.92 -0.87 1.74
CA GLY A 301 -12.81 -1.78 2.44
C GLY A 301 -12.70 -3.27 2.03
N PRO A 302 -13.30 -4.17 2.81
CA PRO A 302 -13.13 -5.62 2.71
C PRO A 302 -13.95 -6.29 1.59
N ARG A 303 -14.82 -5.53 0.90
CA ARG A 303 -15.59 -6.04 -0.24
C ARG A 303 -14.85 -5.85 -1.57
N ASN A 304 -13.73 -5.13 -1.59
CA ASN A 304 -12.90 -5.03 -2.78
C ASN A 304 -12.24 -6.37 -3.10
N SER A 305 -12.28 -6.79 -4.36
CA SER A 305 -11.49 -7.90 -4.88
C SER A 305 -9.99 -7.61 -4.76
N ARG A 306 -9.58 -6.37 -5.06
CA ARG A 306 -8.21 -5.86 -4.92
C ARG A 306 -8.26 -4.36 -4.63
N ALA A 307 -7.29 -3.84 -3.87
CA ALA A 307 -7.30 -2.42 -3.50
C ALA A 307 -6.53 -1.53 -4.50
N LEU A 308 -5.20 -1.51 -4.46
CA LEU A 308 -4.38 -0.60 -5.27
C LEU A 308 -3.33 -1.37 -6.08
N ILE A 309 -3.18 -1.00 -7.36
CA ILE A 309 -2.02 -1.39 -8.18
C ILE A 309 -1.33 -0.15 -8.72
N THR A 310 -0.02 -0.05 -8.48
CA THR A 310 0.78 1.10 -8.95
C THR A 310 0.99 1.04 -10.46
N GLN A 311 1.46 2.13 -11.05
CA GLN A 311 1.80 2.21 -12.47
C GLN A 311 2.90 1.21 -12.89
N ASP A 312 2.85 0.73 -14.14
CA ASP A 312 3.79 -0.25 -14.72
C ASP A 312 4.70 0.40 -15.76
N ARG A 313 5.80 1.00 -15.29
CA ARG A 313 6.71 1.77 -16.16
C ARG A 313 8.14 1.70 -15.65
N GLU A 314 9.06 1.39 -16.57
CA GLU A 314 10.50 1.24 -16.32
C GLU A 314 11.19 2.54 -15.88
N ALA A 315 10.67 3.70 -16.30
CA ALA A 315 11.23 5.01 -15.98
C ALA A 315 10.12 6.03 -15.70
N VAL A 316 9.66 6.12 -14.46
CA VAL A 316 8.83 7.24 -13.99
C VAL A 316 9.62 8.01 -12.95
N ALA A 317 9.69 9.33 -13.13
CA ALA A 317 10.46 10.20 -12.24
C ALA A 317 9.83 10.38 -10.85
N ILE A 318 8.58 9.92 -10.67
CA ILE A 318 7.86 10.08 -9.41
C ILE A 318 7.55 8.73 -8.76
N GLN A 319 7.64 8.73 -7.44
CA GLN A 319 7.19 7.65 -6.59
C GLN A 319 5.68 7.75 -6.34
N VAL A 320 5.01 6.60 -6.23
CA VAL A 320 3.66 6.54 -5.66
C VAL A 320 3.74 6.70 -4.15
N GLU A 321 2.82 7.43 -3.55
CA GLU A 321 2.85 7.73 -2.12
C GLU A 321 1.54 7.34 -1.43
N VAL A 322 1.63 6.49 -0.41
CA VAL A 322 0.49 5.97 0.35
C VAL A 322 0.72 6.26 1.83
N TYR A 323 -0.07 7.19 2.38
CA TYR A 323 0.06 7.69 3.74
C TYR A 323 -1.18 7.43 4.57
N ASN A 324 -1.01 6.90 5.79
CA ASN A 324 -2.06 6.77 6.79
C ASN A 324 -3.33 6.07 6.29
N CYS A 325 -3.19 5.10 5.39
CA CYS A 325 -4.31 4.39 4.78
C CYS A 325 -4.63 3.08 5.50
N ILE A 326 -5.88 2.65 5.42
CA ILE A 326 -6.36 1.37 5.95
C ILE A 326 -6.70 0.44 4.78
N PHE A 327 -6.17 -0.78 4.80
CA PHE A 327 -6.46 -1.82 3.82
C PHE A 327 -7.09 -3.03 4.50
N GLU A 328 -8.33 -3.35 4.11
CA GLU A 328 -9.08 -4.52 4.61
C GLU A 328 -9.25 -5.64 3.56
N ALA A 329 -8.85 -5.38 2.31
CA ALA A 329 -8.84 -6.33 1.20
C ALA A 329 -7.45 -6.92 0.96
N ALA A 330 -7.39 -8.12 0.36
CA ALA A 330 -6.15 -8.76 -0.07
C ALA A 330 -6.30 -9.32 -1.50
N PRO A 331 -5.39 -8.99 -2.45
CA PRO A 331 -4.20 -8.15 -2.28
C PRO A 331 -4.54 -6.68 -2.00
N ALA A 332 -3.77 -6.06 -1.09
CA ALA A 332 -3.94 -4.66 -0.72
C ALA A 332 -3.21 -3.73 -1.69
N ILE A 333 -1.91 -3.95 -1.89
CA ILE A 333 -1.08 -3.15 -2.80
C ILE A 333 -0.25 -4.09 -3.67
N GLN A 334 -0.41 -3.94 -4.99
CA GLN A 334 0.49 -4.54 -5.98
C GLN A 334 1.43 -3.48 -6.56
N ILE A 335 2.73 -3.74 -6.45
CA ILE A 335 3.81 -2.80 -6.78
C ILE A 335 4.42 -3.15 -8.13
N ARG A 336 4.53 -2.13 -8.98
CA ARG A 336 5.12 -2.15 -10.32
C ARG A 336 6.06 -0.95 -10.58
N SER A 337 6.24 -0.08 -9.59
CA SER A 337 7.02 1.16 -9.67
C SER A 337 7.51 1.62 -8.29
N ASP A 338 8.34 2.67 -8.25
CA ASP A 338 8.77 3.30 -7.01
C ASP A 338 7.58 3.68 -6.12
N ILE A 339 7.68 3.35 -4.82
CA ILE A 339 6.60 3.58 -3.86
C ILE A 339 7.09 3.84 -2.43
N ILE A 340 6.39 4.74 -1.73
CA ILE A 340 6.43 4.89 -0.27
C ILE A 340 5.08 4.50 0.32
N ILE A 341 5.11 3.63 1.34
CA ILE A 341 3.97 3.23 2.16
C ILE A 341 4.33 3.60 3.60
N ASP A 342 3.60 4.55 4.19
CA ASP A 342 3.94 5.10 5.50
C ASP A 342 2.69 5.25 6.39
N GLY A 343 2.78 4.74 7.62
CA GLY A 343 1.69 4.85 8.61
C GLY A 343 0.45 4.03 8.27
N CYS A 344 0.55 3.02 7.39
CA CYS A 344 -0.60 2.26 6.92
C CYS A 344 -0.95 1.07 7.83
N TYR A 345 -2.25 0.72 7.87
CA TYR A 345 -2.78 -0.41 8.62
C TYR A 345 -3.37 -1.47 7.69
N PHE A 346 -2.82 -2.67 7.71
CA PHE A 346 -3.23 -3.81 6.89
C PHE A 346 -3.93 -4.85 7.75
N THR A 347 -5.19 -5.16 7.45
CA THR A 347 -6.01 -6.14 8.17
C THR A 347 -6.90 -6.89 7.19
N SER A 348 -7.51 -8.00 7.60
CA SER A 348 -8.62 -8.59 6.87
C SER A 348 -9.50 -9.36 7.83
N ALA A 349 -10.82 -9.25 7.66
CA ALA A 349 -11.81 -10.01 8.41
C ALA A 349 -12.10 -11.39 7.79
N LYS A 350 -11.82 -11.58 6.50
CA LYS A 350 -12.07 -12.84 5.80
C LYS A 350 -10.88 -13.77 6.01
N GLY A 351 -11.15 -15.07 6.17
CA GLY A 351 -10.12 -16.08 5.97
C GLY A 351 -9.69 -15.98 4.51
N LEU A 352 -8.46 -15.55 4.25
CA LEU A 352 -7.97 -15.42 2.88
C LEU A 352 -7.86 -16.83 2.29
N SER A 353 -8.71 -17.14 1.31
CA SER A 353 -8.52 -18.33 0.46
C SER A 353 -7.43 -18.10 -0.58
N SER A 354 -7.04 -16.83 -0.81
CA SER A 354 -5.96 -16.44 -1.71
C SER A 354 -4.64 -16.38 -0.95
N THR A 355 -3.59 -16.94 -1.56
CA THR A 355 -2.19 -16.83 -1.11
C THR A 355 -1.57 -15.48 -1.45
N SER A 356 -2.38 -14.46 -1.74
CA SER A 356 -1.89 -13.15 -2.19
C SER A 356 -1.44 -12.32 -0.99
N GLY A 357 -0.19 -11.85 -1.02
CA GLY A 357 0.32 -10.94 0.00
C GLY A 357 -0.49 -9.64 0.08
N TYR A 358 -0.47 -9.01 1.26
CA TYR A 358 -1.01 -7.67 1.44
C TYR A 358 -0.26 -6.70 0.54
N VAL A 359 1.07 -6.72 0.62
CA VAL A 359 1.94 -5.96 -0.28
C VAL A 359 2.71 -6.96 -1.12
N ALA A 360 2.60 -6.85 -2.44
CA ALA A 360 3.24 -7.78 -3.36
C ALA A 360 3.91 -7.07 -4.53
N ALA A 361 5.11 -7.50 -4.88
CA ALA A 361 5.76 -7.17 -6.13
C ALA A 361 5.03 -7.88 -7.27
N TYR A 362 4.70 -7.16 -8.36
CA TYR A 362 3.89 -7.69 -9.46
C TYR A 362 4.59 -7.65 -10.82
N SER A 363 5.46 -6.67 -11.06
CA SER A 363 6.32 -6.62 -12.25
C SER A 363 7.79 -6.37 -11.90
N ASN A 364 8.68 -6.94 -12.70
CA ASN A 364 10.12 -6.79 -12.53
C ASN A 364 10.57 -5.35 -12.82
N SER A 365 11.76 -5.03 -12.34
CA SER A 365 12.21 -3.67 -12.05
C SER A 365 13.45 -3.29 -12.88
N PRO A 366 13.98 -2.05 -12.79
CA PRO A 366 14.40 -1.45 -11.52
C PRO A 366 13.37 -0.50 -10.90
N TRP A 367 13.15 -0.65 -9.59
CA TRP A 367 12.29 0.19 -8.74
C TRP A 367 12.62 -0.04 -7.26
N ARG A 368 12.15 0.88 -6.41
CA ARG A 368 12.37 0.88 -4.97
C ARG A 368 11.06 0.96 -4.18
N ALA A 369 10.98 0.22 -3.08
CA ALA A 369 9.86 0.29 -2.15
C ALA A 369 10.35 0.67 -0.75
N THR A 370 9.71 1.68 -0.15
CA THR A 370 9.88 2.00 1.27
C THR A 370 8.59 1.69 2.02
N LEU A 371 8.64 0.82 3.01
CA LEU A 371 7.54 0.52 3.93
C LEU A 371 7.95 0.97 5.32
N ARG A 372 7.26 1.95 5.91
CA ARG A 372 7.60 2.40 7.26
C ARG A 372 6.40 2.69 8.14
N ASN A 373 6.58 2.54 9.45
CA ASN A 373 5.53 2.81 10.44
C ASN A 373 4.21 2.03 10.17
N CYS A 374 4.29 0.88 9.49
CA CYS A 374 3.13 0.11 9.09
C CYS A 374 2.79 -0.98 10.10
N ILE A 375 1.50 -1.33 10.20
CA ILE A 375 1.03 -2.42 11.04
C ILE A 375 0.27 -3.42 10.17
N PHE A 376 0.67 -4.69 10.25
CA PHE A 376 0.01 -5.81 9.58
C PHE A 376 -0.61 -6.72 10.65
N ALA A 377 -1.93 -6.68 10.78
CA ALA A 377 -2.68 -7.35 11.84
C ALA A 377 -4.01 -7.93 11.34
N PRO A 378 -3.99 -9.02 10.54
CA PRO A 378 -5.20 -9.73 10.13
C PRO A 378 -6.03 -10.19 11.34
N LYS A 379 -7.37 -10.16 11.20
CA LYS A 379 -8.32 -10.60 12.23
C LYS A 379 -8.60 -12.11 12.19
N SER A 380 -8.32 -12.76 11.06
CA SER A 380 -8.48 -14.20 10.82
C SER A 380 -7.11 -14.92 10.82
N ASN A 381 -7.10 -16.24 10.60
CA ASN A 381 -5.88 -17.05 10.40
C ASN A 381 -5.19 -16.75 9.04
N ALA A 382 -5.13 -15.47 8.66
CA ALA A 382 -4.46 -15.00 7.46
C ALA A 382 -3.01 -14.65 7.77
N LEU A 383 -2.15 -14.87 6.78
CA LEU A 383 -0.74 -14.50 6.84
C LEU A 383 -0.61 -13.00 6.49
N PRO A 384 0.04 -12.16 7.32
CA PRO A 384 0.35 -10.77 7.01
C PRO A 384 1.50 -10.68 5.99
N GLN A 385 1.37 -11.37 4.86
CA GLN A 385 2.47 -11.56 3.94
C GLN A 385 2.80 -10.29 3.18
N VAL A 386 4.09 -9.94 3.16
CA VAL A 386 4.73 -9.02 2.25
C VAL A 386 5.61 -9.85 1.31
N ASP A 387 5.25 -9.90 0.03
CA ASP A 387 5.90 -10.73 -0.98
C ASP A 387 6.63 -9.88 -2.02
N LEU A 388 7.93 -9.72 -1.85
CA LEU A 388 8.81 -8.92 -2.70
C LEU A 388 9.81 -9.82 -3.42
N ARG A 389 9.30 -10.91 -4.02
CA ARG A 389 10.12 -11.95 -4.67
C ARG A 389 10.42 -11.72 -6.16
N LEU A 390 10.71 -10.47 -6.55
CA LEU A 390 11.07 -10.12 -7.92
C LEU A 390 12.53 -9.66 -8.02
N GLU A 391 13.05 -9.55 -9.25
CA GLU A 391 14.44 -9.17 -9.53
C GLU A 391 14.62 -7.67 -9.71
N SER A 392 15.85 -7.20 -9.47
CA SER A 392 16.36 -5.83 -9.59
C SER A 392 15.75 -4.78 -8.64
N ILE A 393 15.12 -5.22 -7.55
CA ILE A 393 14.37 -4.34 -6.63
C ILE A 393 15.20 -3.91 -5.42
N GLY A 394 14.96 -2.69 -4.95
CA GLY A 394 15.44 -2.21 -3.65
C GLY A 394 14.29 -2.09 -2.65
N VAL A 395 14.45 -2.57 -1.41
CA VAL A 395 13.39 -2.47 -0.40
C VAL A 395 13.96 -2.03 0.95
N ASP A 396 13.35 -0.99 1.52
CA ASP A 396 13.58 -0.59 2.90
C ASP A 396 12.29 -0.76 3.72
N ILE A 397 12.35 -1.55 4.78
CA ILE A 397 11.25 -1.79 5.72
C ILE A 397 11.69 -1.30 7.10
N GLU A 398 11.01 -0.32 7.67
CA GLU A 398 11.42 0.33 8.92
C GLU A 398 10.27 0.50 9.90
N ASN A 399 10.48 0.17 11.18
CA ASN A 399 9.49 0.39 12.23
C ASN A 399 8.10 -0.22 11.91
N CYS A 400 8.09 -1.39 11.26
CA CYS A 400 6.87 -2.13 10.93
C CYS A 400 6.56 -3.20 11.96
N GLN A 401 5.27 -3.48 12.16
CA GLN A 401 4.79 -4.50 13.10
C GLN A 401 3.97 -5.56 12.37
N PHE A 402 4.35 -6.82 12.51
CA PHE A 402 3.71 -7.97 11.89
C PHE A 402 3.10 -8.88 12.94
N TYR A 403 1.78 -8.89 13.03
CA TYR A 403 1.00 -9.73 13.94
C TYR A 403 0.38 -10.90 13.16
N ASN A 404 1.03 -12.06 13.19
CA ASN A 404 0.59 -13.23 12.44
C ASN A 404 -0.32 -14.15 13.27
N GLN A 405 -1.37 -14.66 12.61
CA GLN A 405 -2.29 -15.67 13.13
C GLN A 405 -2.40 -16.90 12.20
N GLY A 406 -1.67 -16.91 11.07
CA GLY A 406 -1.67 -17.98 10.08
C GLY A 406 -0.33 -18.73 9.97
N THR A 407 -0.15 -19.44 8.86
CA THR A 407 1.04 -20.25 8.55
C THR A 407 1.70 -19.75 7.26
N GLY A 408 3.03 -19.68 7.19
CA GLY A 408 3.73 -19.32 5.94
C GLY A 408 4.99 -18.49 6.17
N THR A 409 5.31 -17.58 5.27
CA THR A 409 6.43 -16.62 5.41
C THR A 409 5.85 -15.22 5.49
N ILE A 410 6.16 -14.45 6.54
CA ILE A 410 5.64 -13.08 6.69
C ILE A 410 6.29 -12.17 5.64
N LEU A 411 7.60 -12.29 5.47
CA LEU A 411 8.34 -11.45 4.55
C LEU A 411 9.13 -12.33 3.58
N SER A 412 8.83 -12.24 2.30
CA SER A 412 9.57 -12.94 1.26
C SER A 412 10.38 -11.95 0.43
N LEU A 413 11.70 -12.06 0.48
CA LEU A 413 12.67 -11.21 -0.20
C LEU A 413 13.34 -12.03 -1.33
N GLY A 414 13.23 -11.51 -2.55
CA GLY A 414 13.39 -12.20 -3.83
C GLY A 414 14.74 -12.77 -4.26
N THR A 415 14.79 -13.03 -5.57
CA THR A 415 15.68 -13.98 -6.24
C THR A 415 16.84 -13.34 -7.01
N GLY A 416 16.85 -12.00 -7.15
CA GLY A 416 17.88 -11.28 -7.90
C GLY A 416 19.13 -10.98 -7.07
N GLY A 417 20.33 -11.30 -7.59
CA GLY A 417 21.60 -11.05 -6.88
C GLY A 417 21.96 -9.58 -6.67
N SER A 418 21.41 -8.68 -7.49
CA SER A 418 21.55 -7.23 -7.34
C SER A 418 20.59 -6.63 -6.32
N ASN A 419 19.62 -7.40 -5.81
CA ASN A 419 18.62 -6.89 -4.89
C ASN A 419 19.26 -6.44 -3.57
N ARG A 420 18.69 -5.40 -2.98
CA ARG A 420 19.12 -4.82 -1.70
C ARG A 420 17.91 -4.67 -0.78
N TYR A 421 18.03 -5.22 0.42
CA TYR A 421 16.95 -5.26 1.39
C TYR A 421 17.43 -4.76 2.75
N THR A 422 16.68 -3.83 3.33
CA THR A 422 16.86 -3.39 4.71
C THR A 422 15.59 -3.68 5.49
N VAL A 423 15.70 -4.32 6.64
CA VAL A 423 14.61 -4.49 7.60
C VAL A 423 15.09 -4.00 8.96
N LYS A 424 14.53 -2.89 9.44
CA LYS A 424 15.01 -2.16 10.62
C LYS A 424 13.89 -1.92 11.63
N ASP A 425 14.21 -2.08 12.90
CA ASP A 425 13.33 -1.69 14.01
C ASP A 425 11.93 -2.36 13.94
N CYS A 426 11.83 -3.54 13.32
CA CYS A 426 10.57 -4.23 13.10
C CYS A 426 10.23 -5.23 14.22
N LEU A 427 8.93 -5.46 14.43
CA LEU A 427 8.40 -6.49 15.32
C LEU A 427 7.71 -7.58 14.50
N PHE A 428 8.15 -8.82 14.68
CA PHE A 428 7.50 -10.02 14.18
C PHE A 428 6.93 -10.80 15.36
N TYR A 429 5.62 -10.91 15.44
CA TYR A 429 4.92 -11.52 16.55
C TYR A 429 3.86 -12.51 16.05
N ASN A 430 3.80 -13.68 16.65
CA ASN A 430 2.62 -14.53 16.59
C ASN A 430 2.21 -15.00 17.99
N ARG A 431 0.95 -15.45 18.12
CA ARG A 431 0.43 -15.98 19.37
C ARG A 431 1.11 -17.30 19.71
N ALA A 432 1.29 -17.56 21.00
CA ALA A 432 1.87 -18.80 21.51
C ALA A 432 0.93 -20.03 21.41
N ASP A 433 -0.18 -19.94 20.67
CA ASP A 433 -1.10 -21.05 20.49
C ASP A 433 -0.63 -22.02 19.39
N ASN A 434 -1.12 -23.26 19.43
CA ASN A 434 -0.86 -24.27 18.40
C ASN A 434 -1.65 -24.00 17.10
N ALA A 435 -2.15 -22.79 16.83
CA ALA A 435 -2.83 -22.45 15.59
C ALA A 435 -1.98 -21.55 14.68
N SER A 436 -1.08 -20.75 15.27
CA SER A 436 -0.25 -19.77 14.57
C SER A 436 1.18 -20.30 14.37
N TYR A 437 1.71 -20.30 13.14
CA TYR A 437 2.93 -21.06 12.83
C TYR A 437 4.06 -20.31 12.11
N SER A 438 4.09 -18.98 12.06
CA SER A 438 5.30 -18.36 11.50
C SER A 438 5.58 -16.92 11.87
N ILE A 439 6.85 -16.63 12.14
CA ILE A 439 7.45 -15.30 12.15
C ILE A 439 8.55 -15.19 11.10
N SER A 440 8.49 -16.05 10.07
CA SER A 440 9.60 -16.27 9.15
C SER A 440 9.80 -15.16 8.14
N VAL A 441 11.08 -14.91 7.85
CA VAL A 441 11.61 -14.09 6.76
C VAL A 441 12.36 -15.01 5.79
N GLU A 442 11.94 -15.03 4.53
CA GLU A 442 12.60 -15.77 3.45
C GLU A 442 13.49 -14.82 2.65
N ILE A 443 14.72 -15.26 2.40
CA ILE A 443 15.72 -14.55 1.61
C ILE A 443 16.23 -15.56 0.59
N ASP A 444 15.87 -15.39 -0.67
CA ASP A 444 16.29 -16.29 -1.74
C ASP A 444 17.62 -15.86 -2.38
N ASN A 445 17.86 -14.56 -2.51
CA ASN A 445 19.07 -13.98 -3.09
C ASN A 445 19.26 -12.51 -2.63
N GLY A 446 20.32 -11.86 -3.12
CA GLY A 446 20.60 -10.45 -2.85
C GLY A 446 21.20 -10.19 -1.47
N GLN A 447 21.32 -8.91 -1.10
CA GLN A 447 21.91 -8.50 0.18
C GLN A 447 20.80 -8.04 1.12
N ALA A 448 20.65 -8.73 2.25
CA ALA A 448 19.69 -8.42 3.28
C ALA A 448 20.39 -8.00 4.59
N LEU A 449 20.05 -6.80 5.06
CA LEU A 449 20.38 -6.32 6.40
C LEU A 449 19.13 -6.35 7.26
N ILE A 450 19.14 -7.17 8.32
CA ILE A 450 18.09 -7.26 9.33
C ILE A 450 18.66 -6.70 10.63
N GLU A 451 18.17 -5.54 11.08
CA GLU A 451 18.78 -4.81 12.18
C GLU A 451 17.74 -4.36 13.23
N ARG A 452 18.07 -4.48 14.52
CA ARG A 452 17.22 -4.03 15.65
C ARG A 452 15.79 -4.60 15.62
N CYS A 453 15.61 -5.78 15.01
CA CYS A 453 14.31 -6.43 14.91
C CYS A 453 14.03 -7.34 16.11
N ARG A 454 12.74 -7.54 16.41
CA ARG A 454 12.27 -8.43 17.48
C ARG A 454 11.41 -9.53 16.89
N PHE A 455 11.74 -10.77 17.20
CA PHE A 455 11.04 -11.97 16.75
C PHE A 455 10.48 -12.69 17.99
N ILE A 456 9.16 -12.82 18.07
CA ILE A 456 8.48 -13.38 19.24
C ILE A 456 7.49 -14.45 18.82
N GLY A 457 7.68 -15.66 19.34
CA GLY A 457 6.77 -16.79 19.18
C GLY A 457 7.28 -17.89 18.23
N ARG A 458 6.41 -18.54 17.47
CA ARG A 458 6.66 -19.85 16.83
C ARG A 458 7.01 -19.77 15.34
N THR A 459 7.88 -20.67 14.87
CA THR A 459 8.03 -21.01 13.43
C THR A 459 7.49 -22.41 13.14
N THR A 460 7.21 -22.71 11.86
CA THR A 460 6.80 -24.04 11.42
C THR A 460 7.91 -25.05 11.74
N GLY A 461 7.55 -26.26 12.20
CA GLY A 461 8.52 -27.24 12.73
C GLY A 461 9.63 -27.69 11.77
N ASP A 462 9.43 -27.47 10.47
CA ASP A 462 10.33 -27.74 9.35
C ASP A 462 10.97 -26.47 8.76
N ARG A 463 10.84 -25.31 9.42
CA ARG A 463 11.31 -24.00 8.92
C ARG A 463 12.09 -23.20 9.95
N GLY A 464 12.76 -22.15 9.47
CA GLY A 464 13.52 -21.21 10.29
C GLY A 464 12.79 -19.88 10.55
N VAL A 465 13.27 -19.08 11.50
CA VAL A 465 12.94 -17.63 11.52
C VAL A 465 13.49 -16.98 10.26
N PHE A 466 14.71 -17.34 9.86
CA PHE A 466 15.27 -17.02 8.56
C PHE A 466 15.29 -18.27 7.69
N LEU A 467 14.71 -18.17 6.50
CA LEU A 467 14.84 -19.16 5.44
C LEU A 467 15.76 -18.61 4.37
N CYS A 468 16.97 -19.17 4.28
CA CYS A 468 17.92 -18.84 3.24
C CYS A 468 17.76 -19.84 2.10
N GLY A 469 17.20 -19.40 0.98
CA GLY A 469 16.90 -20.22 -0.20
C GLY A 469 17.86 -19.98 -1.36
N SER A 470 17.64 -20.72 -2.44
CA SER A 470 18.03 -20.34 -3.81
C SER A 470 17.29 -21.26 -4.77
N LYS A 471 16.31 -20.74 -5.52
CA LYS A 471 15.47 -21.60 -6.37
C LYS A 471 16.16 -22.20 -7.61
N ASP A 472 17.24 -21.63 -8.15
CA ASP A 472 17.76 -22.05 -9.48
C ASP A 472 19.30 -22.06 -9.65
N GLY A 473 20.06 -22.68 -8.73
CA GLY A 473 21.49 -22.98 -8.96
C GLY A 473 22.49 -22.57 -7.87
N GLY A 474 21.99 -22.04 -6.76
CA GLY A 474 22.78 -21.57 -5.62
C GLY A 474 22.75 -20.03 -5.51
N PRO A 475 22.89 -19.46 -4.29
CA PRO A 475 22.91 -18.01 -4.10
C PRO A 475 23.98 -17.33 -4.96
N SER A 476 23.65 -16.16 -5.54
CA SER A 476 24.60 -15.35 -6.31
C SER A 476 25.84 -14.99 -5.48
N ALA A 477 26.95 -14.62 -6.14
CA ALA A 477 28.18 -14.22 -5.44
C ALA A 477 27.98 -13.07 -4.44
N GLU A 478 27.01 -12.19 -4.73
CA GLU A 478 26.65 -11.02 -3.92
C GLU A 478 25.65 -11.34 -2.80
N SER A 479 25.13 -12.58 -2.72
CA SER A 479 24.13 -12.94 -1.72
C SER A 479 24.71 -12.84 -0.33
N PHE A 480 23.99 -12.16 0.56
CA PHE A 480 24.46 -11.91 1.91
C PHE A 480 23.31 -11.68 2.86
N LEU A 481 23.40 -12.28 4.05
CA LEU A 481 22.49 -12.02 5.16
C LEU A 481 23.30 -11.51 6.36
N GLN A 482 23.02 -10.28 6.76
CA GLN A 482 23.51 -9.67 7.99
C GLN A 482 22.36 -9.50 8.98
N VAL A 483 22.49 -10.09 10.17
CA VAL A 483 21.51 -9.98 11.25
C VAL A 483 22.18 -9.31 12.45
N ASP A 484 21.78 -8.09 12.78
CA ASP A 484 22.41 -7.31 13.85
C ASP A 484 21.41 -6.79 14.89
N ASN A 485 21.84 -6.73 16.15
CA ASN A 485 21.08 -6.12 17.23
C ASN A 485 19.65 -6.71 17.40
N CYS A 486 19.39 -7.92 16.93
CA CYS A 486 18.06 -8.51 16.95
C CYS A 486 17.77 -9.25 18.26
N THR A 487 16.50 -9.39 18.63
CA THR A 487 16.07 -10.21 19.77
C THR A 487 15.12 -11.31 19.29
N PHE A 488 15.42 -12.56 19.63
CA PHE A 488 14.57 -13.73 19.41
C PHE A 488 14.06 -14.19 20.76
N GLN A 489 12.75 -14.15 20.97
CA GLN A 489 12.15 -14.40 22.27
C GLN A 489 11.05 -15.47 22.17
N ASP A 490 11.08 -16.43 23.10
CA ASP A 490 10.03 -17.45 23.24
C ASP A 490 9.83 -18.29 21.96
N ILE A 491 10.94 -18.65 21.30
CA ILE A 491 10.92 -19.38 20.03
C ILE A 491 10.57 -20.85 20.25
N SER A 492 9.30 -21.21 20.01
CA SER A 492 8.71 -22.51 20.41
C SER A 492 8.57 -23.55 19.30
N GLY A 493 9.05 -23.27 18.08
CA GLY A 493 9.08 -24.21 16.97
C GLY A 493 10.22 -23.90 16.00
N GLY A 494 10.49 -24.85 15.11
CA GLY A 494 11.47 -24.75 14.02
C GLY A 494 12.89 -24.35 14.45
N THR A 495 13.68 -23.88 13.51
CA THR A 495 15.07 -23.44 13.70
C THR A 495 15.16 -21.91 13.71
N LEU A 496 16.32 -21.35 14.03
CA LEU A 496 16.57 -19.92 13.80
C LEU A 496 16.92 -19.69 12.33
N PHE A 497 17.84 -20.50 11.80
CA PHE A 497 18.26 -20.50 10.40
C PHE A 497 17.92 -21.83 9.74
N HIS A 498 17.17 -21.75 8.64
CA HIS A 498 16.95 -22.89 7.74
C HIS A 498 17.58 -22.56 6.40
N VAL A 499 18.61 -23.32 6.02
CA VAL A 499 19.37 -23.07 4.81
C VAL A 499 19.08 -24.19 3.81
N MET A 500 18.42 -23.82 2.71
CA MET A 500 18.15 -24.73 1.60
C MET A 500 19.25 -24.55 0.56
N GLN A 501 20.01 -25.62 0.27
CA GLN A 501 21.14 -25.57 -0.66
C GLN A 501 21.12 -26.75 -1.64
N PRO A 502 20.58 -26.59 -2.87
CA PRO A 502 20.59 -27.67 -3.85
C PRO A 502 21.97 -27.88 -4.50
N THR A 503 22.82 -26.84 -4.65
CA THR A 503 24.12 -26.88 -5.36
C THR A 503 25.14 -25.84 -4.82
N ASN A 504 26.39 -25.86 -5.33
CA ASN A 504 27.46 -24.86 -5.07
C ASN A 504 27.44 -23.80 -6.18
N PRO A 505 27.54 -22.47 -5.92
CA PRO A 505 27.83 -21.75 -4.66
C PRO A 505 26.75 -21.89 -3.57
N GLY A 506 27.16 -21.97 -2.30
CA GLY A 506 26.28 -22.08 -1.13
C GLY A 506 26.24 -20.83 -0.23
N TRP A 507 25.43 -20.87 0.83
CA TRP A 507 25.31 -19.80 1.84
C TRP A 507 26.47 -19.75 2.86
N SER A 508 27.42 -20.68 2.78
CA SER A 508 28.59 -20.71 3.66
C SER A 508 29.44 -19.44 3.48
N GLY A 509 29.80 -18.79 4.58
CA GLY A 509 30.52 -17.52 4.63
C GLY A 509 29.66 -16.27 4.35
N ARG A 510 28.35 -16.44 4.10
CA ARG A 510 27.44 -15.36 3.67
C ARG A 510 26.38 -14.99 4.71
N ILE A 511 26.43 -15.63 5.87
CA ILE A 511 25.57 -15.34 7.02
C ILE A 511 26.45 -14.77 8.12
N VAL A 512 26.21 -13.52 8.50
CA VAL A 512 26.93 -12.84 9.57
C VAL A 512 25.97 -12.15 10.54
N GLY A 513 26.48 -11.81 11.71
CA GLY A 513 25.71 -11.02 12.65
C GLY A 513 26.45 -10.65 13.91
N SER A 514 25.92 -9.67 14.61
CA SER A 514 26.46 -9.12 15.85
C SER A 514 25.35 -8.69 16.79
N ASN A 515 25.57 -8.78 18.10
CA ASN A 515 24.62 -8.25 19.09
C ASN A 515 23.18 -8.84 19.09
N ASN A 516 23.03 -10.10 18.67
CA ASN A 516 21.76 -10.80 18.63
C ASN A 516 21.41 -11.57 19.91
N ARG A 517 20.36 -11.17 20.61
CA ARG A 517 19.91 -11.82 21.85
C ARG A 517 18.89 -12.91 21.54
N ILE A 518 19.06 -14.10 22.12
CA ILE A 518 18.07 -15.17 22.04
C ILE A 518 17.66 -15.51 23.47
N ASN A 519 16.39 -15.24 23.79
CA ASN A 519 15.80 -15.45 25.11
C ASN A 519 14.78 -16.58 24.98
N ASN A 520 14.99 -17.68 25.70
CA ASN A 520 14.02 -18.78 25.79
C ASN A 520 13.70 -19.46 24.43
N PHE A 521 14.66 -20.23 23.90
CA PHE A 521 14.44 -21.05 22.70
C PHE A 521 13.88 -22.42 23.11
N LEU A 522 12.59 -22.60 22.93
CA LEU A 522 11.78 -23.72 23.40
C LEU A 522 11.59 -24.84 22.36
N SER A 523 12.00 -24.62 21.11
CA SER A 523 11.78 -25.55 20.00
C SER A 523 12.46 -26.93 20.18
N GLY A 524 13.57 -26.99 20.91
CA GLY A 524 14.40 -28.20 21.03
C GLY A 524 15.12 -28.61 19.73
N LYS A 525 14.93 -27.87 18.64
CA LYS A 525 15.64 -28.04 17.37
C LYS A 525 17.01 -27.35 17.40
N PRO A 526 17.92 -27.69 16.47
CA PRO A 526 19.11 -26.90 16.26
C PRO A 526 18.79 -25.45 15.84
N LEU A 527 19.69 -24.50 16.12
CA LEU A 527 19.60 -23.13 15.59
C LEU A 527 19.84 -23.06 14.09
N LEU A 528 20.52 -24.07 13.52
CA LEU A 528 20.77 -24.21 12.10
C LEU A 528 20.33 -25.58 11.65
N VAL A 529 19.46 -25.60 10.65
CA VAL A 529 19.23 -26.78 9.82
C VAL A 529 19.69 -26.42 8.42
N ALA A 530 20.58 -27.23 7.86
CA ALA A 530 21.07 -27.07 6.50
C ALA A 530 20.78 -28.34 5.70
N GLU A 531 20.16 -28.18 4.53
CA GLU A 531 19.95 -29.25 3.56
C GLU A 531 21.19 -29.38 2.64
N SER A 532 22.39 -29.37 3.23
CA SER A 532 23.68 -29.35 2.51
C SER A 532 24.54 -30.57 2.87
N PRO A 533 25.26 -31.18 1.90
CA PRO A 533 26.23 -32.24 2.18
C PRO A 533 27.51 -31.71 2.85
N VAL A 534 27.70 -30.39 2.94
CA VAL A 534 28.90 -29.73 3.51
C VAL A 534 28.48 -28.84 4.68
N PRO A 535 29.29 -28.75 5.77
CA PRO A 535 29.00 -27.84 6.88
C PRO A 535 28.85 -26.38 6.40
N ILE A 536 27.80 -25.71 6.89
CA ILE A 536 27.61 -24.27 6.67
C ILE A 536 28.40 -23.51 7.73
N ILE A 537 29.30 -22.63 7.29
CA ILE A 537 30.08 -21.75 8.16
C ILE A 537 29.45 -20.36 8.16
N GLY A 538 29.06 -19.86 9.33
CA GLY A 538 28.59 -18.49 9.54
C GLY A 538 29.57 -17.71 10.43
N ARG A 539 29.39 -16.41 10.56
CA ARG A 539 30.13 -15.58 11.54
C ARG A 539 29.18 -14.76 12.39
N LEU A 540 28.66 -15.36 13.45
CA LEU A 540 28.04 -14.61 14.54
C LEU A 540 29.12 -14.21 15.55
N THR A 541 29.45 -12.93 15.61
CA THR A 541 30.46 -12.41 16.54
C THR A 541 29.87 -12.34 17.95
N PRO A 542 30.57 -12.83 18.98
CA PRO A 542 30.12 -12.67 20.36
C PRO A 542 30.07 -11.19 20.78
N ILE A 543 29.12 -10.86 21.65
CA ILE A 543 28.90 -9.57 22.29
C ILE A 543 29.81 -9.49 23.50
N SER A 544 30.55 -8.39 23.60
CA SER A 544 31.25 -8.11 24.84
C SER A 544 30.27 -7.83 25.98
N GLY A 545 30.25 -8.70 26.99
CA GLY A 545 29.37 -8.58 28.14
C GLY A 545 28.91 -9.92 28.70
N TRP A 546 28.19 -9.84 29.82
CA TRP A 546 27.72 -11.01 30.55
C TRP A 546 26.44 -11.58 29.97
N ALA A 547 26.42 -12.90 29.77
CA ALA A 547 25.22 -13.64 29.46
C ALA A 547 24.16 -13.43 30.55
N PRO A 548 22.89 -13.22 30.20
CA PRO A 548 21.82 -12.94 31.16
C PRO A 548 21.42 -14.18 31.98
N THR A 549 21.94 -15.37 31.66
CA THR A 549 21.59 -16.63 32.32
C THR A 549 22.85 -17.47 32.54
N PRO A 550 23.12 -17.91 33.78
CA PRO A 550 24.20 -18.83 34.07
C PRO A 550 24.00 -20.21 33.42
N VAL A 551 25.10 -20.88 33.07
CA VAL A 551 25.13 -22.16 32.36
C VAL A 551 25.55 -23.28 33.33
N PRO A 552 24.81 -24.40 33.43
CA PRO A 552 25.22 -25.52 34.26
C PRO A 552 26.42 -26.26 33.66
N ALA A 553 27.39 -26.61 34.49
CA ALA A 553 28.49 -27.49 34.14
C ALA A 553 27.99 -28.93 33.95
N GLY A 554 28.46 -29.58 32.88
CA GLY A 554 28.22 -30.98 32.57
C GLY A 554 29.20 -31.48 31.52
N PRO A 555 29.22 -32.80 31.20
CA PRO A 555 30.11 -33.37 30.18
C PRO A 555 30.04 -32.65 28.83
N THR A 556 28.86 -32.12 28.52
CA THR A 556 28.61 -31.16 27.44
C THR A 556 28.04 -29.89 28.05
N LEU A 557 28.79 -28.80 27.95
CA LEU A 557 28.36 -27.46 28.34
C LEU A 557 27.73 -26.78 27.12
N VAL A 558 26.50 -26.32 27.27
CA VAL A 558 25.75 -25.66 26.20
C VAL A 558 25.64 -24.17 26.47
N VAL A 559 26.32 -23.34 25.69
CA VAL A 559 26.22 -21.87 25.81
C VAL A 559 25.06 -21.35 24.94
N SER A 560 24.06 -20.73 25.57
CA SER A 560 22.76 -20.39 24.96
C SER A 560 22.56 -18.89 24.73
N SER A 561 23.59 -18.16 24.30
CA SER A 561 23.50 -16.75 23.94
C SER A 561 24.77 -16.31 23.23
N ASN A 562 24.76 -15.22 22.47
CA ASN A 562 25.97 -14.69 21.83
C ASN A 562 26.80 -13.74 22.69
N TYR A 563 26.75 -13.85 24.01
CA TYR A 563 27.66 -13.11 24.88
C TYR A 563 29.06 -13.75 24.90
N ASP A 564 30.07 -12.98 25.25
CA ASP A 564 31.45 -13.44 25.37
C ASP A 564 31.81 -13.89 26.80
N SER A 565 30.89 -13.75 27.76
CA SER A 565 31.13 -14.07 29.17
C SER A 565 29.95 -14.81 29.79
N PHE A 566 30.19 -15.93 30.45
CA PHE A 566 29.16 -16.80 31.03
C PHE A 566 29.49 -17.21 32.45
N ASP A 567 28.54 -17.08 33.37
CA ASP A 567 28.62 -17.70 34.69
C ASP A 567 28.36 -19.20 34.58
N ILE A 568 29.26 -20.01 35.12
CA ILE A 568 29.15 -21.47 35.14
C ILE A 568 28.72 -21.93 36.53
N LEU A 569 27.64 -22.71 36.61
CA LEU A 569 27.08 -23.29 37.82
C LEU A 569 27.43 -24.79 37.93
N GLY A 570 27.91 -25.24 39.09
CA GLY A 570 28.15 -26.67 39.37
C GLY A 570 29.61 -27.12 39.15
N THR A 571 29.91 -28.36 39.55
CA THR A 571 31.29 -28.86 39.71
C THR A 571 31.68 -29.97 38.75
N ALA A 572 31.03 -30.05 37.58
CA ALA A 572 31.24 -31.15 36.64
C ALA A 572 32.49 -30.96 35.75
N ASP A 573 33.01 -32.08 35.26
CA ASP A 573 34.02 -32.10 34.19
C ASP A 573 33.32 -31.81 32.85
N VAL A 574 33.83 -30.81 32.12
CA VAL A 574 33.34 -30.36 30.81
C VAL A 574 34.31 -30.82 29.74
N ALA A 575 33.85 -31.73 28.87
CA ALA A 575 34.64 -32.25 27.75
C ALA A 575 34.24 -31.63 26.41
N ASN A 576 32.99 -31.19 26.30
CA ASN A 576 32.46 -30.54 25.11
C ASN A 576 31.86 -29.19 25.47
N ILE A 577 32.12 -28.19 24.62
CA ILE A 577 31.37 -26.95 24.60
C ILE A 577 30.65 -26.89 23.26
N HIS A 578 29.33 -26.86 23.33
CA HIS A 578 28.52 -26.59 22.17
C HIS A 578 27.78 -25.28 22.37
N TRP A 579 27.73 -24.53 21.29
CA TRP A 579 26.84 -23.43 21.16
C TRP A 579 25.43 -23.98 21.00
N TRP A 580 24.53 -23.59 21.89
CA TRP A 580 23.08 -23.79 21.86
C TRP A 580 22.51 -25.22 21.85
N THR A 581 23.16 -26.16 21.19
CA THR A 581 22.64 -27.50 20.91
C THR A 581 23.62 -28.54 21.44
N ALA A 582 23.11 -29.61 22.04
CA ALA A 582 23.98 -30.68 22.54
C ALA A 582 24.68 -31.48 21.42
N ASP A 583 24.18 -31.38 20.19
CA ASP A 583 24.73 -32.04 18.99
C ASP A 583 25.82 -31.24 18.27
N GLY A 584 26.09 -30.00 18.70
CA GLY A 584 27.12 -29.13 18.13
C GLY A 584 26.83 -28.58 16.73
N LEU A 585 25.64 -28.82 16.16
CA LEU A 585 25.29 -28.37 14.80
C LEU A 585 25.36 -26.85 14.62
N SER A 586 25.16 -26.06 15.68
CA SER A 586 25.23 -24.59 15.59
C SER A 586 26.64 -24.03 15.78
N ASN A 587 27.62 -24.85 16.17
CA ASN A 587 28.98 -24.39 16.41
C ASN A 587 29.59 -23.76 15.16
N THR A 588 29.32 -24.30 13.96
CA THR A 588 29.90 -23.80 12.70
C THR A 588 29.39 -22.41 12.29
N ILE A 589 28.30 -21.92 12.88
CA ILE A 589 27.82 -20.52 12.70
C ILE A 589 28.61 -19.53 13.56
N PHE A 590 29.22 -20.01 14.64
CA PHE A 590 29.91 -19.16 15.60
C PHE A 590 31.40 -19.05 15.27
N THR A 591 31.94 -17.85 15.46
CA THR A 591 33.39 -17.62 15.44
C THR A 591 33.72 -16.61 16.52
N GLY A 592 34.65 -16.94 17.42
CA GLY A 592 35.07 -15.99 18.44
C GLY A 592 35.53 -16.64 19.74
N ALA A 593 35.76 -15.79 20.72
CA ALA A 593 36.17 -16.19 22.05
C ALA A 593 35.00 -16.07 23.03
N ILE A 594 34.92 -17.01 23.96
CA ILE A 594 34.08 -16.92 25.15
C ILE A 594 34.94 -17.00 26.40
N THR A 595 34.42 -16.46 27.49
CA THR A 595 35.00 -16.47 28.83
C THR A 595 34.01 -17.20 29.72
N LEU A 596 34.43 -18.31 30.30
CA LEU A 596 33.64 -19.05 31.26
C LEU A 596 34.12 -18.66 32.65
N VAL A 597 33.22 -18.17 33.51
CA VAL A 597 33.53 -17.72 34.87
C VAL A 597 32.90 -18.68 35.87
N ALA A 598 33.72 -19.28 36.71
CA ALA A 598 33.26 -20.26 37.70
C ALA A 598 32.55 -19.57 38.86
N THR A 599 31.25 -19.81 39.06
CA THR A 599 30.60 -19.45 40.34
C THR A 599 31.01 -20.42 41.45
N VAL A 600 31.24 -21.68 41.08
CA VAL A 600 31.86 -22.75 41.89
C VAL A 600 32.87 -23.48 41.00
N SER A 601 33.87 -24.14 41.60
CA SER A 601 34.95 -24.76 40.83
C SER A 601 34.44 -25.84 39.88
N PHE A 602 34.90 -25.82 38.62
CA PHE A 602 34.65 -26.85 37.60
C PHE A 602 35.95 -27.19 36.85
N SER A 603 35.93 -28.17 35.96
CA SER A 603 37.12 -28.55 35.20
C SER A 603 36.80 -28.68 33.72
N LEU A 604 37.69 -28.18 32.86
CA LEU A 604 37.74 -28.56 31.45
C LEU A 604 38.61 -29.79 31.30
N VAL A 605 38.20 -30.75 30.46
CA VAL A 605 38.97 -31.98 30.19
C VAL A 605 39.06 -32.25 28.70
N THR A 606 40.17 -32.83 28.27
CA THR A 606 40.31 -33.32 26.89
C THR A 606 39.54 -34.61 26.69
N GLY A 607 39.00 -34.84 25.50
CA GLY A 607 38.21 -36.03 25.16
C GLY A 607 36.93 -35.72 24.38
N GLY A 608 36.56 -34.44 24.31
CA GLY A 608 35.55 -33.91 23.40
C GLY A 608 36.14 -32.84 22.48
N ASN A 609 35.40 -31.74 22.24
CA ASN A 609 35.81 -30.67 21.33
C ASN A 609 36.59 -29.52 22.01
N ILE A 610 37.31 -29.79 23.10
CA ILE A 610 38.11 -28.80 23.84
C ILE A 610 39.59 -29.18 23.75
N LEU A 611 40.41 -28.22 23.32
CA LEU A 611 41.86 -28.30 23.28
C LEU A 611 42.44 -27.36 24.34
N LEU A 612 43.08 -27.91 25.37
CA LEU A 612 43.66 -27.14 26.47
C LEU A 612 45.07 -26.65 26.15
N ALA A 613 45.48 -25.57 26.81
CA ALA A 613 46.77 -24.95 26.59
C ALA A 613 47.92 -25.96 26.84
N GLY A 614 48.90 -26.00 25.94
CA GLY A 614 50.04 -26.91 26.02
C GLY A 614 49.70 -28.40 25.90
N GLY A 615 48.49 -28.77 25.47
CA GLY A 615 48.07 -30.17 25.33
C GLY A 615 47.75 -30.86 26.67
N ALA A 616 47.47 -30.09 27.73
CA ALA A 616 47.06 -30.64 29.02
C ALA A 616 45.79 -31.48 28.89
N SER A 617 45.64 -32.53 29.71
CA SER A 617 44.45 -33.39 29.69
C SER A 617 43.30 -32.86 30.57
N ARG A 618 43.60 -31.95 31.49
CA ARG A 618 42.65 -31.34 32.45
C ARG A 618 43.09 -29.93 32.83
N ARG A 619 42.11 -29.04 32.99
CA ARG A 619 42.26 -27.68 33.50
C ARG A 619 41.19 -27.41 34.54
N ASP A 620 41.58 -27.27 35.80
CA ASP A 620 40.67 -26.88 36.88
C ASP A 620 40.49 -25.35 36.90
N VAL A 621 39.24 -24.89 36.93
CA VAL A 621 38.87 -23.48 37.05
C VAL A 621 38.32 -23.28 38.47
N PRO A 622 39.06 -22.62 39.38
CA PRO A 622 38.60 -22.42 40.76
C PRO A 622 37.42 -21.45 40.79
N ALA A 623 36.61 -21.49 41.86
CA ALA A 623 35.55 -20.49 42.09
C ALA A 623 36.08 -19.04 41.97
N ALA A 624 35.30 -18.17 41.32
CA ALA A 624 35.67 -16.82 40.87
C ALA A 624 36.81 -16.74 39.84
N GLY A 625 37.39 -17.87 39.43
CA GLY A 625 38.32 -17.97 38.31
C GLY A 625 37.61 -18.00 36.96
N SER A 626 38.36 -17.73 35.90
CA SER A 626 37.84 -17.77 34.53
C SER A 626 38.79 -18.47 33.56
N VAL A 627 38.23 -18.94 32.46
CA VAL A 627 38.96 -19.51 31.33
C VAL A 627 38.42 -18.95 30.04
N ARG A 628 39.32 -18.55 29.13
CA ARG A 628 38.97 -18.00 27.83
C ARG A 628 39.22 -19.05 26.74
N LEU A 629 38.22 -19.30 25.93
CA LEU A 629 38.23 -20.32 24.89
C LEU A 629 37.87 -19.69 23.55
N VAL A 630 38.58 -20.06 22.49
CA VAL A 630 38.36 -19.58 21.13
C VAL A 630 37.87 -20.74 20.27
N TYR A 631 36.73 -20.58 19.60
CA TYR A 631 36.25 -21.60 18.68
C TYR A 631 36.88 -21.42 17.31
N ASP A 632 37.49 -22.48 16.78
CA ASP A 632 37.90 -22.57 15.39
C ASP A 632 36.84 -23.33 14.58
N PRO A 633 36.03 -22.64 13.75
CA PRO A 633 35.00 -23.29 12.96
C PRO A 633 35.55 -24.20 11.85
N ALA A 634 36.80 -24.00 11.41
CA ALA A 634 37.42 -24.84 10.38
C ALA A 634 37.89 -26.18 10.97
N GLN A 635 38.24 -26.18 12.25
CA GLN A 635 38.77 -27.36 12.93
C GLN A 635 37.74 -28.06 13.83
N GLY A 636 36.66 -27.38 14.20
CA GLY A 636 35.56 -27.95 14.98
C GLY A 636 35.82 -28.06 16.48
N TYR A 637 36.81 -27.36 17.02
CA TYR A 637 37.15 -27.38 18.45
C TYR A 637 37.31 -25.99 19.06
N TRP A 638 37.17 -25.93 20.39
CA TRP A 638 37.48 -24.79 21.23
C TRP A 638 38.91 -24.91 21.76
N SER A 639 39.74 -23.91 21.54
CA SER A 639 41.09 -23.85 22.09
C SER A 639 41.17 -22.89 23.27
N GLU A 640 41.82 -23.32 24.35
CA GLU A 640 42.30 -22.41 25.38
C GLU A 640 43.44 -21.57 24.80
N GLY A 641 43.24 -20.25 24.81
CA GLY A 641 44.18 -19.26 24.26
C GLY A 641 45.38 -18.97 25.14
#